data_AF-A0AAV6K2G9-F1
#
_entry.id   AF-A0AAV6K2G9-F1
#
_cell.length_a   1.000
_cell.length_b   1.000
_cell.length_c   1.000
_cell.angle_alpha   90.00
_cell.angle_beta   90.00
_cell.angle_gamma   90.00
#
_symmetry.space_group_name_H-M   'P 1'
#
loop_
_entity.id
_entity.type
_entity.pdbx_description
1 polymer ?
#
loop_
_entity_poly.entity_id
_entity_poly.type
_entity_poly.pdbx_seq_one_letter_code
_entity_poly.pdbx_strand_id
1 'polypeptide(L)'
;MSRFGLLLCILLLLLWAALASAQGSRNRSSVWQTLDGNAPLVVARGGFSGVFPDSSEPAYNLITRVLGLLNVVYWCDVQLTKDGAGICFPDLRLENGSTVDRLPGQENKRNTYLINGVSMEGWFTVDFTLDDLGNISCKFILKQGVYSRPDKFDGLSLPILTVQDLISQQFSPPGLWLNIQHDAFFRQRNLSMRSFVISVFRSAIVDYVSSPEVNFLRSILARKPSRTKLVFRFLGQDEVEPSINQTYGSLSRNLTTIKAFASGILVPKSYIWPVDENLYLQPHTSLVLDAHAEGLEVFASDFANDVPFAYNFSYDPVAEYLSFIDNGEFSVDGVISDFAITPTEAISCFSHIDNNVSRDSGKAIPLVISSNGSSGDYPGCTDLAYEGAMSDGADVLGCPVQMSKDGKPFCLGSVNLIDSTTVAQSEFSNLTTSIPELGDGIFTFSLTWSQILSLTPAISNPYTYYELYRNPKFKNAGKYMALPDFLLLASNASSVSGVLIIVENAAYLAENQGLSVTDAVLDVLHNASLNNLKVMIQSTNSSVLIKLKEESNYELVYKVDEDIRDADNSTIREIKKFADSVVISKASVFPNVEKYLTGKTDVVQKLQAFELKVYAEVFQNEFASQAWDFFSDANVEINNFVMGGGVDGIITEFPRTAVQYRRNKCYLGLSEGEIPQFMLPVDSMGLWSAMEPQDQPPAQAPKPVLTNADVVEPPLPPVVSKAAPTPKQNGQPKVVAFNFPSYLAVLIATLAPF
;
A
#
# COMPACT_ATOMS: atom_id res chain seq x y z
N MET A 1 47.60 -52.70 32.25
CA MET A 1 47.53 -51.22 32.15
C MET A 1 46.25 -50.76 31.42
N SER A 2 45.04 -51.13 31.88
CA SER A 2 43.81 -50.81 31.12
C SER A 2 42.61 -50.32 31.94
N ARG A 3 42.80 -49.95 33.22
CA ARG A 3 41.74 -49.30 34.01
C ARG A 3 41.97 -47.79 34.21
N PHE A 4 43.23 -47.35 34.19
CA PHE A 4 43.57 -45.93 34.34
C PHE A 4 43.32 -45.11 33.07
N GLY A 5 43.55 -45.69 31.88
CA GLY A 5 43.30 -45.00 30.59
C GLY A 5 41.81 -44.77 30.31
N LEU A 6 40.96 -45.73 30.68
CA LEU A 6 39.50 -45.60 30.49
C LEU A 6 38.91 -44.51 31.40
N LEU A 7 39.41 -44.39 32.64
CA LEU A 7 38.99 -43.32 33.55
C LEU A 7 39.40 -41.93 33.04
N LEU A 8 40.60 -41.80 32.46
CA LEU A 8 41.08 -40.53 31.91
C LEU A 8 40.27 -40.08 30.68
N CYS A 9 39.88 -41.03 29.81
CA CYS A 9 39.02 -40.74 28.66
C CYS A 9 37.59 -40.33 29.07
N ILE A 10 37.03 -40.95 30.12
CA ILE A 10 35.71 -40.55 30.66
C ILE A 10 35.82 -39.16 31.30
N LEU A 11 36.92 -38.85 32.01
CA LEU A 11 37.13 -37.52 32.58
C LEU A 11 37.26 -36.43 31.49
N LEU A 12 37.93 -36.73 30.38
CA LEU A 12 38.07 -35.83 29.23
C LEU A 12 36.75 -35.65 28.46
N LEU A 13 35.93 -36.70 28.34
CA LEU A 13 34.57 -36.60 27.78
C LEU A 13 33.61 -35.83 28.70
N LEU A 14 33.76 -35.94 30.02
CA LEU A 14 33.00 -35.14 30.98
C LEU A 14 33.45 -33.68 30.99
N LEU A 15 34.73 -33.38 30.74
CA LEU A 15 35.23 -32.01 30.56
C LEU A 15 34.79 -31.42 29.21
N TRP A 16 34.65 -32.22 28.15
CA TRP A 16 34.05 -31.77 26.89
C TRP A 16 32.53 -31.62 26.98
N ALA A 17 31.83 -32.46 27.75
CA ALA A 17 30.43 -32.24 28.08
C ALA A 17 30.25 -31.00 28.97
N ALA A 18 31.20 -30.70 29.85
CA ALA A 18 31.20 -29.48 30.67
C ALA A 18 31.49 -28.20 29.86
N LEU A 19 32.26 -28.28 28.75
CA LEU A 19 32.37 -27.19 27.78
C LEU A 19 31.20 -27.13 26.78
N ALA A 20 30.53 -28.26 26.50
CA ALA A 20 29.25 -28.29 25.78
C ALA A 20 28.06 -27.89 26.67
N SER A 21 28.26 -27.83 27.99
CA SER A 21 27.33 -27.30 28.99
C SER A 21 27.81 -26.01 29.64
N ALA A 22 28.73 -25.27 29.00
CA ALA A 22 28.66 -23.81 29.04
C ALA A 22 27.47 -23.44 28.14
N GLN A 23 26.23 -23.68 28.54
CA GLN A 23 25.49 -22.75 29.41
C GLN A 23 25.89 -21.29 29.18
N GLY A 24 25.91 -20.89 27.90
CA GLY A 24 25.14 -19.74 27.51
C GLY A 24 23.69 -20.00 27.93
N SER A 25 23.36 -19.60 29.16
CA SER A 25 22.00 -19.32 29.58
C SER A 25 21.43 -18.30 28.61
N ARG A 26 20.91 -18.75 27.46
CA ARG A 26 19.82 -18.04 26.80
C ARG A 26 18.66 -18.15 27.78
N ASN A 27 18.59 -17.19 28.70
CA ASN A 27 17.31 -16.68 29.17
C ASN A 27 16.38 -16.65 27.95
N ARG A 28 15.09 -16.96 28.10
CA ARG A 28 14.11 -16.63 27.06
C ARG A 28 14.19 -15.11 26.82
N SER A 29 15.05 -14.60 25.93
CA SER A 29 15.65 -13.27 26.14
C SER A 29 15.31 -12.18 25.14
N SER A 30 14.67 -12.48 24.01
CA SER A 30 13.95 -11.48 23.22
C SER A 30 13.03 -12.16 22.20
N VAL A 31 11.91 -11.51 21.88
CA VAL A 31 11.03 -11.88 20.76
C VAL A 31 11.62 -11.43 19.42
N TRP A 32 12.40 -10.34 19.44
CA TRP A 32 13.04 -9.78 18.25
C TRP A 32 14.39 -10.44 17.97
N GLN A 33 14.65 -10.72 16.70
CA GLN A 33 15.91 -11.27 16.20
C GLN A 33 16.89 -10.17 15.75
N THR A 34 16.76 -8.97 16.32
CA THR A 34 17.72 -7.87 16.16
C THR A 34 19.00 -8.18 16.93
N LEU A 35 20.07 -7.43 16.66
CA LEU A 35 21.38 -7.67 17.28
C LEU A 35 21.33 -7.55 18.81
N ASP A 36 20.59 -6.57 19.31
CA ASP A 36 20.45 -6.30 20.75
C ASP A 36 19.19 -6.91 21.38
N GLY A 37 18.33 -7.52 20.56
CA GLY A 37 17.04 -8.07 20.98
C GLY A 37 15.98 -7.01 21.28
N ASN A 38 16.16 -5.75 20.94
CA ASN A 38 15.09 -4.75 21.05
C ASN A 38 14.23 -4.72 19.78
N ALA A 39 13.08 -4.05 19.86
CA ALA A 39 12.27 -3.80 18.67
C ALA A 39 13.08 -2.97 17.65
N PRO A 40 12.93 -3.23 16.34
CA PRO A 40 13.59 -2.45 15.30
C PRO A 40 13.28 -0.95 15.43
N LEU A 41 14.25 -0.11 15.07
CA LEU A 41 14.08 1.33 15.08
C LEU A 41 13.35 1.83 13.83
N VAL A 42 12.45 2.79 14.03
CA VAL A 42 11.85 3.56 12.95
C VAL A 42 12.66 4.84 12.74
N VAL A 43 13.18 5.02 11.53
CA VAL A 43 13.95 6.20 11.13
C VAL A 43 13.17 6.98 10.06
N ALA A 44 12.70 8.17 10.41
CA ALA A 44 11.86 9.00 9.54
C ALA A 44 12.72 9.87 8.62
N ARG A 45 12.84 9.49 7.33
CA ARG A 45 13.72 10.14 6.35
C ARG A 45 13.21 11.53 5.97
N GLY A 46 13.85 12.57 6.49
CA GLY A 46 13.39 13.95 6.27
C GLY A 46 12.02 14.22 6.92
N GLY A 47 11.63 13.41 7.90
CA GLY A 47 10.31 13.36 8.50
C GLY A 47 9.27 12.62 7.65
N PHE A 48 8.04 13.13 7.55
CA PHE A 48 7.01 12.63 6.63
C PHE A 48 7.21 13.18 5.21
N SER A 49 8.37 12.87 4.62
CA SER A 49 8.75 13.31 3.26
C SER A 49 7.90 12.67 2.15
N GLY A 50 7.12 11.63 2.50
CA GLY A 50 6.06 11.08 1.66
C GLY A 50 4.89 12.02 1.39
N VAL A 51 4.70 13.05 2.23
CA VAL A 51 3.56 13.98 2.17
C VAL A 51 4.02 15.41 1.95
N PHE A 52 5.00 15.86 2.75
CA PHE A 52 5.51 17.22 2.71
C PHE A 52 6.88 17.28 2.03
N PRO A 53 7.36 18.48 1.61
CA PRO A 53 8.75 18.65 1.22
C PRO A 53 9.71 18.10 2.28
N ASP A 54 10.72 17.36 1.85
CA ASP A 54 11.70 16.71 2.73
C ASP A 54 12.35 17.70 3.69
N SER A 55 12.50 17.30 4.96
CA SER A 55 13.17 18.06 6.00
C SER A 55 12.53 19.42 6.30
N SER A 56 11.27 19.61 5.91
CA SER A 56 10.49 20.78 6.27
C SER A 56 9.92 20.68 7.69
N GLU A 57 9.57 21.82 8.27
CA GLU A 57 8.90 21.88 9.58
C GLU A 57 7.63 20.99 9.64
N PRO A 58 6.66 21.07 8.71
CA PRO A 58 5.48 20.21 8.77
C PRO A 58 5.82 18.72 8.63
N ALA A 59 6.86 18.35 7.86
CA ALA A 59 7.30 16.96 7.75
C ALA A 59 7.76 16.39 9.12
N TYR A 60 8.53 17.15 9.89
CA TYR A 60 8.97 16.74 11.22
C TYR A 60 7.87 16.85 12.28
N ASN A 61 7.04 17.89 12.23
CA ASN A 61 5.94 18.06 13.18
C ASN A 61 4.85 16.98 13.02
N LEU A 62 4.63 16.49 11.79
CA LEU A 62 3.66 15.43 11.55
C LEU A 62 4.03 14.13 12.28
N ILE A 63 5.33 13.85 12.47
CA ILE A 63 5.79 12.68 13.22
C ILE A 63 5.20 12.66 14.62
N THR A 64 5.39 13.73 15.40
CA THR A 64 4.86 13.82 16.75
C THR A 64 3.33 13.84 16.77
N ARG A 65 2.69 14.46 15.75
CA ARG A 65 1.22 14.54 15.64
C ARG A 65 0.56 13.21 15.30
N VAL A 66 1.19 12.36 14.49
CA VAL A 66 0.60 11.09 14.05
C VAL A 66 1.11 9.95 14.92
N LEU A 67 2.41 9.89 15.20
CA LEU A 67 3.03 8.78 15.92
C LEU A 67 3.08 8.98 17.43
N GLY A 68 2.93 10.21 17.93
CA GLY A 68 3.10 10.54 19.34
C GLY A 68 4.57 10.52 19.79
N LEU A 69 4.82 10.24 21.06
CA LEU A 69 6.17 10.22 21.67
C LEU A 69 6.90 8.87 21.50
N LEU A 70 6.67 8.18 20.38
CA LEU A 70 7.34 6.90 20.11
C LEU A 70 8.83 7.09 19.84
N ASN A 71 9.58 6.00 19.96
CA ASN A 71 11.01 5.95 19.72
C ASN A 71 11.35 6.02 18.21
N VAL A 72 11.00 7.15 17.59
CA VAL A 72 11.27 7.47 16.18
C VAL A 72 12.52 8.34 16.11
N VAL A 73 13.44 7.96 15.24
CA VAL A 73 14.69 8.70 15.01
C VAL A 73 14.49 9.66 13.85
N TYR A 74 14.80 10.93 14.07
CA TYR A 74 14.72 11.97 13.04
C TYR A 74 15.98 11.90 12.18
N TRP A 75 15.82 11.83 10.87
CA TRP A 75 16.91 11.75 9.91
C TRP A 75 17.14 13.09 9.22
N CYS A 76 18.39 13.54 9.22
CA CYS A 76 18.82 14.72 8.48
C CYS A 76 19.97 14.37 7.53
N ASP A 77 19.74 14.57 6.24
CA ASP A 77 20.80 14.61 5.23
C ASP A 77 21.56 15.93 5.34
N VAL A 78 22.77 15.89 5.91
CA VAL A 78 23.51 17.10 6.22
C VAL A 78 24.27 17.58 4.99
N GLN A 79 24.00 18.82 4.57
CA GLN A 79 24.80 19.55 3.58
C GLN A 79 25.42 20.80 4.20
N LEU A 80 26.60 21.20 3.74
CA LEU A 80 27.21 22.47 4.15
C LEU A 80 26.96 23.58 3.13
N THR A 81 26.67 24.77 3.64
CA THR A 81 26.68 26.02 2.89
C THR A 81 28.12 26.50 2.65
N LYS A 82 28.29 27.50 1.78
CA LYS A 82 29.57 28.16 1.47
C LYS A 82 30.32 28.68 2.71
N ASP A 83 29.59 29.17 3.69
CA ASP A 83 30.07 29.68 4.98
C ASP A 83 30.13 28.60 6.08
N GLY A 84 29.84 27.35 5.74
CA GLY A 84 30.03 26.19 6.62
C GLY A 84 28.90 25.95 7.63
N ALA A 85 27.73 26.55 7.44
CA ALA A 85 26.54 26.18 8.18
C ALA A 85 25.98 24.83 7.67
N GLY A 86 25.44 24.00 8.56
CA GLY A 86 24.87 22.70 8.19
C GLY A 86 23.35 22.75 8.13
N ILE A 87 22.82 22.38 6.96
CA ILE A 87 21.40 22.30 6.65
C ILE A 87 20.94 20.86 6.50
N CYS A 88 19.65 20.60 6.75
CA CYS A 88 19.00 19.34 6.44
C CYS A 88 18.39 19.44 5.03
N PHE A 89 19.01 18.76 4.07
CA PHE A 89 18.60 18.80 2.67
C PHE A 89 19.03 17.52 1.93
N PRO A 90 18.13 16.86 1.18
CA PRO A 90 18.36 15.49 0.69
C PRO A 90 19.41 15.37 -0.41
N ASP A 91 19.69 16.45 -1.16
CA ASP A 91 20.56 16.44 -2.35
C ASP A 91 21.64 17.56 -2.30
N LEU A 92 22.77 17.40 -2.99
CA LEU A 92 23.74 18.49 -3.14
C LEU A 92 23.21 19.64 -4.01
N ARG A 93 22.32 19.32 -4.95
CA ARG A 93 21.66 20.24 -5.89
C ARG A 93 20.37 20.77 -5.28
N LEU A 94 20.36 22.06 -5.01
CA LEU A 94 19.24 22.76 -4.38
C LEU A 94 17.96 22.70 -5.23
N GLU A 95 18.05 22.61 -6.56
CA GLU A 95 16.87 22.54 -7.44
C GLU A 95 16.02 21.27 -7.25
N ASN A 96 16.60 20.20 -6.67
CA ASN A 96 15.92 18.93 -6.44
C ASN A 96 15.01 18.91 -5.21
N GLY A 97 14.94 20.01 -4.46
CA GLY A 97 14.07 20.14 -3.28
C GLY A 97 13.76 21.58 -2.90
N SER A 98 14.10 22.55 -3.75
CA SER A 98 13.81 23.96 -3.53
C SER A 98 13.49 24.71 -4.81
N THR A 99 13.02 25.95 -4.65
CA THR A 99 12.65 26.86 -5.75
C THR A 99 13.83 27.64 -6.35
N VAL A 100 15.09 27.27 -6.07
CA VAL A 100 16.28 28.01 -6.56
C VAL A 100 16.29 28.24 -8.07
N ASP A 101 15.79 27.25 -8.83
CA ASP A 101 15.69 27.23 -10.29
C ASP A 101 14.62 28.19 -10.84
N ARG A 102 13.68 28.62 -9.99
CA ARG A 102 12.57 29.52 -10.34
C ARG A 102 12.86 30.98 -9.96
N LEU A 103 13.98 31.25 -9.31
CA LEU A 103 14.30 32.58 -8.79
C LEU A 103 15.11 33.41 -9.79
N PRO A 104 14.64 34.63 -10.12
CA PRO A 104 15.37 35.52 -11.00
C PRO A 104 16.80 35.78 -10.52
N GLY A 105 17.76 35.66 -11.43
CA GLY A 105 19.17 35.98 -11.17
C GLY A 105 20.02 34.84 -10.60
N GLN A 106 19.45 33.66 -10.36
CA GLN A 106 20.23 32.49 -9.93
C GLN A 106 20.95 31.78 -11.08
N GLU A 107 20.57 32.04 -12.34
CA GLU A 107 21.20 31.50 -13.56
C GLU A 107 22.74 31.53 -13.52
N ASN A 108 23.32 32.64 -13.03
CA ASN A 108 24.76 32.87 -12.98
C ASN A 108 25.48 32.11 -11.85
N LYS A 109 24.74 31.47 -10.94
CA LYS A 109 25.25 30.65 -9.83
C LYS A 109 25.10 29.15 -10.11
N ARG A 110 24.67 28.76 -11.31
CA ARG A 110 24.66 27.37 -11.76
C ARG A 110 26.09 26.96 -12.11
N ASN A 111 26.60 25.91 -11.47
CA ASN A 111 27.98 25.46 -11.61
C ASN A 111 28.04 24.00 -12.06
N THR A 112 29.22 23.56 -12.50
CA THR A 112 29.51 22.15 -12.76
C THR A 112 30.64 21.68 -11.86
N TYR A 113 30.41 20.59 -11.14
CA TYR A 113 31.39 19.98 -10.25
C TYR A 113 31.58 18.49 -10.53
N LEU A 114 32.78 18.01 -10.27
CA LEU A 114 33.10 16.59 -10.30
C LEU A 114 32.85 16.00 -8.91
N ILE A 115 31.83 15.16 -8.78
CA ILE A 115 31.43 14.51 -7.53
C ILE A 115 31.62 13.01 -7.72
N ASN A 116 32.54 12.41 -6.94
CA ASN A 116 32.89 10.99 -7.05
C ASN A 116 33.22 10.54 -8.49
N GLY A 117 33.85 11.43 -9.29
CA GLY A 117 34.22 11.16 -10.68
C GLY A 117 33.11 11.41 -11.70
N VAL A 118 31.90 11.78 -11.28
CA VAL A 118 30.77 12.12 -12.15
C VAL A 118 30.65 13.63 -12.28
N SER A 119 30.57 14.14 -13.51
CA SER A 119 30.34 15.56 -13.77
C SER A 119 28.87 15.88 -13.54
N MET A 120 28.58 16.77 -12.59
CA MET A 120 27.23 17.16 -12.21
C MET A 120 27.08 18.68 -12.34
N GLU A 121 26.06 19.11 -13.07
CA GLU A 121 25.68 20.52 -13.22
C GLU A 121 24.43 20.82 -12.38
N GLY A 122 24.39 21.99 -11.72
CA GLY A 122 23.26 22.39 -10.89
C GLY A 122 23.55 23.60 -9.99
N TRP A 123 22.66 23.86 -9.04
CA TRP A 123 22.85 24.86 -7.98
C TRP A 123 23.28 24.18 -6.69
N PHE A 124 24.57 24.25 -6.35
CA PHE A 124 25.11 23.50 -5.24
C PHE A 124 25.06 24.28 -3.93
N THR A 125 24.82 23.59 -2.81
CA THR A 125 24.80 24.22 -1.47
C THR A 125 26.07 25.02 -1.16
N VAL A 126 27.23 24.58 -1.67
CA VAL A 126 28.54 25.23 -1.47
C VAL A 126 28.70 26.56 -2.20
N ASP A 127 27.76 26.92 -3.08
CA ASP A 127 27.77 28.18 -3.82
C ASP A 127 26.99 29.30 -3.12
N PHE A 128 26.26 28.96 -2.05
CA PHE A 128 25.37 29.85 -1.30
C PHE A 128 25.75 29.92 0.17
N THR A 129 25.71 31.10 0.78
CA THR A 129 25.82 31.24 2.25
C THR A 129 24.50 30.90 2.92
N LEU A 130 24.49 30.68 4.25
CA LEU A 130 23.21 30.50 4.96
C LEU A 130 22.28 31.71 4.80
N ASP A 131 22.84 32.91 4.77
CA ASP A 131 22.07 34.14 4.52
C ASP A 131 21.46 34.19 3.11
N ASP A 132 22.12 33.59 2.11
CA ASP A 132 21.54 33.43 0.78
C ASP A 132 20.31 32.49 0.82
N LEU A 133 20.30 31.51 1.72
CA LEU A 133 19.20 30.55 1.88
C LEU A 133 18.03 31.12 2.72
N GLY A 134 18.30 31.85 3.80
CA GLY A 134 17.31 32.09 4.86
C GLY A 134 16.93 33.53 5.23
N ASN A 135 17.81 34.52 5.26
CA ASN A 135 17.69 35.50 6.37
C ASN A 135 16.85 36.77 6.15
N ILE A 136 16.36 37.11 4.95
CA ILE A 136 15.60 38.38 4.75
C ILE A 136 14.26 38.20 4.01
N SER A 137 14.03 37.07 3.32
CA SER A 137 12.78 36.91 2.53
C SER A 137 12.40 35.45 2.20
N CYS A 138 12.89 34.43 2.90
CA CYS A 138 12.76 33.01 2.47
C CYS A 138 13.11 32.88 0.97
N LYS A 139 14.35 33.21 0.59
CA LYS A 139 14.72 33.24 -0.83
C LYS A 139 14.50 31.87 -1.45
N PHE A 140 15.00 30.81 -0.83
CA PHE A 140 14.84 29.44 -1.31
C PHE A 140 13.78 28.75 -0.46
N ILE A 141 12.67 28.41 -1.11
CA ILE A 141 11.53 27.74 -0.48
C ILE A 141 11.65 26.26 -0.80
N LEU A 142 11.45 25.40 0.21
CA LEU A 142 11.36 23.96 0.02
C LEU A 142 10.14 23.63 -0.85
N LYS A 143 10.34 22.71 -1.80
CA LYS A 143 9.29 22.17 -2.66
C LYS A 143 9.37 20.65 -2.68
N GLN A 144 8.30 19.97 -3.06
CA GLN A 144 8.30 18.53 -3.22
C GLN A 144 9.29 18.12 -4.33
N GLY A 145 10.30 17.33 -3.95
CA GLY A 145 11.36 16.88 -4.86
C GLY A 145 10.96 15.67 -5.71
N VAL A 146 9.94 14.93 -5.27
CA VAL A 146 9.39 13.77 -5.96
C VAL A 146 8.09 14.17 -6.65
N TYR A 147 8.12 14.35 -7.97
CA TYR A 147 6.97 14.91 -8.71
C TYR A 147 5.69 14.08 -8.69
N SER A 148 5.75 12.78 -8.31
CA SER A 148 4.57 11.95 -8.11
C SER A 148 3.88 12.19 -6.75
N ARG A 149 4.57 12.85 -5.81
CA ARG A 149 4.04 13.21 -4.48
C ARG A 149 3.30 14.54 -4.53
N PRO A 150 2.49 14.84 -3.49
CA PRO A 150 1.65 16.00 -3.53
C PRO A 150 2.43 17.32 -3.48
N ASP A 151 2.07 18.25 -4.37
CA ASP A 151 2.68 19.58 -4.53
C ASP A 151 1.90 20.70 -3.84
N LYS A 152 0.72 20.40 -3.27
CA LYS A 152 -0.18 21.38 -2.61
C LYS A 152 0.40 22.06 -1.38
N PHE A 153 1.59 21.63 -0.94
CA PHE A 153 2.31 22.19 0.20
C PHE A 153 3.52 23.05 -0.21
N ASP A 154 3.84 23.12 -1.51
CA ASP A 154 4.97 23.89 -2.03
C ASP A 154 4.78 25.42 -1.86
N GLY A 155 3.52 25.86 -1.77
CA GLY A 155 3.15 27.27 -1.55
C GLY A 155 3.38 27.78 -0.12
N LEU A 156 3.59 26.90 0.86
CA LEU A 156 3.69 27.22 2.30
C LEU A 156 4.93 28.05 2.69
N SER A 157 5.75 28.48 1.73
CA SER A 157 6.95 29.31 1.97
C SER A 157 7.89 28.73 3.02
N LEU A 158 8.05 27.40 3.00
CA LEU A 158 8.82 26.62 3.96
C LEU A 158 10.33 26.88 3.79
N PRO A 159 11.04 27.38 4.82
CA PRO A 159 12.48 27.59 4.74
C PRO A 159 13.27 26.28 4.83
N ILE A 160 14.49 26.29 4.30
CA ILE A 160 15.46 25.21 4.53
C ILE A 160 15.88 25.24 6.00
N LEU A 161 15.68 24.14 6.73
CA LEU A 161 16.06 24.03 8.13
C LEU A 161 17.55 23.75 8.31
N THR A 162 18.16 24.38 9.31
CA THR A 162 19.49 24.01 9.79
C THR A 162 19.42 22.82 10.75
N VAL A 163 20.54 22.12 10.94
CA VAL A 163 20.65 21.12 12.01
C VAL A 163 20.37 21.73 13.38
N GLN A 164 20.70 23.02 13.58
CA GLN A 164 20.46 23.73 14.83
C GLN A 164 18.97 23.99 15.07
N ASP A 165 18.20 24.23 13.99
CA ASP A 165 16.74 24.34 14.06
C ASP A 165 16.14 23.00 14.46
N LEU A 166 16.60 21.90 13.86
CA LEU A 166 16.09 20.55 14.14
C LEU A 166 16.35 20.07 15.58
N ILE A 167 17.45 20.50 16.21
CA ILE A 167 17.76 20.18 17.62
C ILE A 167 17.22 21.22 18.60
N SER A 168 16.50 22.22 18.11
CA SER A 168 15.85 23.21 18.97
C SER A 168 14.73 22.58 19.78
N GLN A 169 14.30 23.29 20.82
CA GLN A 169 13.21 22.84 21.69
C GLN A 169 11.91 22.57 20.92
N GLN A 170 11.70 23.25 19.78
CA GLN A 170 10.51 23.12 18.94
C GLN A 170 10.29 21.67 18.47
N PHE A 171 11.36 20.97 18.05
CA PHE A 171 11.26 19.60 17.56
C PHE A 171 11.62 18.58 18.64
N SER A 172 12.64 18.86 19.47
CA SER A 172 13.13 17.96 20.55
C SER A 172 13.06 16.47 20.20
N PRO A 173 13.74 16.03 19.11
CA PRO A 173 13.55 14.68 18.57
C PRO A 173 13.92 13.60 19.60
N PRO A 174 13.14 12.50 19.71
CA PRO A 174 13.48 11.38 20.61
C PRO A 174 14.85 10.77 20.32
N GLY A 175 15.25 10.76 19.05
CA GLY A 175 16.61 10.45 18.61
C GLY A 175 16.97 11.17 17.32
N LEU A 176 18.27 11.39 17.09
CA LEU A 176 18.79 12.13 15.94
C LEU A 176 19.82 11.30 15.16
N TRP A 177 19.61 11.24 13.84
CA TRP A 177 20.49 10.62 12.86
C TRP A 177 21.01 11.65 11.86
N LEU A 178 22.33 11.82 11.81
CA LEU A 178 22.98 12.68 10.82
C LEU A 178 23.62 11.84 9.72
N ASN A 179 23.16 12.00 8.48
CA ASN A 179 23.73 11.31 7.33
C ASN A 179 24.65 12.24 6.53
N ILE A 180 25.92 11.85 6.39
CA ILE A 180 26.98 12.61 5.73
C ILE A 180 27.34 11.93 4.41
N GLN A 181 26.85 12.46 3.30
CA GLN A 181 26.94 11.77 2.00
C GLN A 181 28.24 12.04 1.23
N HIS A 182 28.82 13.24 1.35
CA HIS A 182 29.85 13.73 0.41
C HIS A 182 31.04 14.47 1.08
N ASP A 183 31.61 13.95 2.16
CA ASP A 183 32.71 14.62 2.90
C ASP A 183 33.93 14.93 1.99
N ALA A 184 34.29 14.05 1.06
CA ALA A 184 35.37 14.29 0.11
C ALA A 184 35.12 15.52 -0.76
N PHE A 185 33.88 15.73 -1.22
CA PHE A 185 33.49 16.90 -2.01
C PHE A 185 33.60 18.20 -1.19
N PHE A 186 33.06 18.21 0.02
CA PHE A 186 33.15 19.39 0.90
C PHE A 186 34.60 19.74 1.24
N ARG A 187 35.46 18.74 1.46
CA ARG A 187 36.89 18.95 1.73
C ARG A 187 37.61 19.64 0.57
N GLN A 188 37.28 19.31 -0.67
CA GLN A 188 37.83 19.98 -1.85
C GLN A 188 37.41 21.46 -1.95
N ARG A 189 36.39 21.88 -1.20
CA ARG A 189 35.91 23.27 -1.11
C ARG A 189 36.33 23.96 0.19
N ASN A 190 37.33 23.40 0.89
CA ASN A 190 37.81 23.89 2.18
C ASN A 190 36.74 23.90 3.29
N LEU A 191 35.69 23.08 3.15
CA LEU A 191 34.68 22.83 4.18
C LEU A 191 34.96 21.49 4.88
N SER A 192 34.53 21.36 6.13
CA SER A 192 34.84 20.18 6.95
C SER A 192 33.60 19.64 7.65
N MET A 193 32.99 18.59 7.06
CA MET A 193 31.88 17.87 7.69
C MET A 193 32.28 17.32 9.05
N ARG A 194 33.52 16.83 9.17
CA ARG A 194 34.08 16.37 10.45
C ARG A 194 34.00 17.45 11.53
N SER A 195 34.43 18.68 11.21
CA SER A 195 34.42 19.79 12.17
C SER A 195 32.99 20.17 12.55
N PHE A 196 32.09 20.18 11.58
CA PHE A 196 30.67 20.46 11.79
C PHE A 196 30.00 19.42 12.70
N VAL A 197 30.15 18.13 12.40
CA VAL A 197 29.57 17.05 13.24
C VAL A 197 30.11 17.11 14.68
N ILE A 198 31.40 17.40 14.85
CA ILE A 198 31.99 17.60 16.19
C ILE A 198 31.38 18.81 16.92
N SER A 199 31.02 19.88 16.20
CA SER A 199 30.35 21.01 16.85
C SER A 199 28.92 20.63 17.26
N VAL A 200 28.19 19.85 16.47
CA VAL A 200 26.85 19.36 16.84
C VAL A 200 26.89 18.46 18.07
N PHE A 201 27.90 17.60 18.23
CA PHE A 201 28.05 16.79 19.45
C PHE A 201 28.19 17.61 20.75
N ARG A 202 28.55 18.89 20.65
CA ARG A 202 28.64 19.80 21.81
C ARG A 202 27.31 20.44 22.17
N SER A 203 26.36 20.51 21.22
CA SER A 203 25.06 21.14 21.41
C SER A 203 23.91 20.15 21.55
N ALA A 204 24.04 18.91 21.07
CA ALA A 204 22.96 17.94 21.06
C ALA A 204 23.39 16.48 21.26
N ILE A 205 22.39 15.65 21.54
CA ILE A 205 22.46 14.20 21.47
C ILE A 205 22.33 13.79 20.01
N VAL A 206 23.36 13.13 19.47
CA VAL A 206 23.32 12.49 18.15
C VAL A 206 23.50 11.00 18.38
N ASP A 207 22.46 10.23 18.08
CA ASP A 207 22.42 8.78 18.29
C ASP A 207 23.21 8.07 17.21
N TYR A 208 23.05 8.52 15.96
CA TYR A 208 23.65 7.89 14.79
C TYR A 208 24.31 8.91 13.87
N VAL A 209 25.48 8.55 13.34
CA VAL A 209 26.11 9.23 12.21
C VAL A 209 26.40 8.21 11.13
N SER A 210 25.84 8.41 9.94
CA SER A 210 26.11 7.54 8.78
C SER A 210 26.89 8.23 7.69
N SER A 211 27.62 7.44 6.90
CA SER A 211 28.26 7.92 5.68
C SER A 211 28.59 6.75 4.75
N PRO A 212 28.52 6.97 3.43
CA PRO A 212 29.07 6.03 2.46
C PRO A 212 30.60 6.15 2.33
N GLU A 213 31.24 7.18 2.90
CA GLU A 213 32.68 7.37 2.80
C GLU A 213 33.45 6.82 4.02
N VAL A 214 34.27 5.78 3.80
CA VAL A 214 35.03 5.09 4.86
C VAL A 214 36.00 6.04 5.56
N ASN A 215 36.67 6.91 4.80
CA ASN A 215 37.62 7.87 5.38
C ASN A 215 36.94 8.85 6.33
N PHE A 216 35.71 9.27 6.04
CA PHE A 216 34.97 10.16 6.92
C PHE A 216 34.68 9.49 8.27
N LEU A 217 34.10 8.29 8.27
CA LEU A 217 33.77 7.56 9.50
C LEU A 217 35.02 7.30 10.36
N ARG A 218 36.13 6.86 9.75
CA ARG A 218 37.41 6.70 10.44
C ARG A 218 37.92 8.00 11.06
N SER A 219 37.67 9.14 10.41
CA SER A 219 38.14 10.45 10.89
C SER A 219 37.43 10.93 12.18
N ILE A 220 36.18 10.50 12.41
CA ILE A 220 35.37 10.85 13.58
C ILE A 220 35.36 9.76 14.67
N LEU A 221 35.81 8.54 14.37
CA LEU A 221 35.78 7.39 15.28
C LEU A 221 36.33 7.70 16.69
N ALA A 222 37.50 8.35 16.78
CA ALA A 222 38.13 8.69 18.06
C ALA A 222 37.59 9.99 18.70
N ARG A 223 36.64 10.67 18.06
CA ARG A 223 36.16 12.02 18.42
C ARG A 223 34.67 12.07 18.77
N LYS A 224 33.92 11.01 18.43
CA LYS A 224 32.50 10.90 18.77
C LYS A 224 32.29 10.65 20.27
N PRO A 225 31.13 11.04 20.83
CA PRO A 225 30.67 10.52 22.12
C PRO A 225 30.57 8.99 22.13
N SER A 226 30.69 8.38 23.30
CA SER A 226 30.61 6.91 23.45
C SER A 226 29.27 6.34 22.95
N ARG A 227 28.17 7.04 23.24
CA ARG A 227 26.81 6.64 22.84
C ARG A 227 26.52 6.71 21.33
N THR A 228 27.22 7.58 20.59
CA THR A 228 26.93 7.79 19.16
C THR A 228 27.40 6.59 18.37
N LYS A 229 26.53 5.97 17.58
CA LYS A 229 26.88 4.84 16.72
C LYS A 229 27.27 5.35 15.34
N LEU A 230 28.33 4.76 14.76
CA LEU A 230 28.72 5.04 13.39
C LEU A 230 28.16 3.96 12.48
N VAL A 231 27.50 4.37 11.39
CA VAL A 231 26.84 3.44 10.48
C VAL A 231 27.43 3.60 9.08
N PHE A 232 27.94 2.51 8.51
CA PHE A 232 28.46 2.53 7.15
C PHE A 232 27.31 2.37 6.14
N ARG A 233 27.08 3.38 5.30
CA ARG A 233 25.99 3.38 4.32
C ARG A 233 26.47 2.77 3.00
N PHE A 234 25.76 1.76 2.53
CA PHE A 234 25.96 1.17 1.22
C PHE A 234 25.16 1.94 0.16
N LEU A 235 25.74 2.02 -1.04
CA LEU A 235 25.04 2.48 -2.24
C LEU A 235 24.78 1.28 -3.17
N GLY A 236 24.59 1.48 -4.48
CA GLY A 236 24.45 0.38 -5.43
C GLY A 236 25.62 -0.60 -5.38
N GLN A 237 25.37 -1.90 -5.64
CA GLN A 237 26.39 -2.95 -5.52
C GLN A 237 27.62 -2.71 -6.40
N ASP A 238 27.43 -2.11 -7.57
CA ASP A 238 28.48 -1.81 -8.55
C ASP A 238 29.12 -0.44 -8.34
N GLU A 239 28.56 0.39 -7.46
CA GLU A 239 29.14 1.69 -7.12
C GLU A 239 30.42 1.51 -6.30
N VAL A 240 31.37 2.44 -6.48
CA VAL A 240 32.70 2.37 -5.87
C VAL A 240 32.77 3.33 -4.68
N GLU A 241 33.22 2.80 -3.53
CA GLU A 241 33.57 3.64 -2.39
C GLU A 241 34.87 4.41 -2.70
N PRO A 242 34.87 5.76 -2.61
CA PRO A 242 35.95 6.57 -3.15
C PRO A 242 37.24 6.56 -2.32
N SER A 243 37.20 6.10 -1.07
CA SER A 243 38.35 6.12 -0.15
C SER A 243 39.26 4.90 -0.30
N ILE A 244 38.68 3.72 -0.49
CA ILE A 244 39.39 2.43 -0.57
C ILE A 244 39.28 1.77 -1.94
N ASN A 245 38.54 2.40 -2.88
CA ASN A 245 38.42 1.99 -4.27
C ASN A 245 37.96 0.54 -4.44
N GLN A 246 36.92 0.16 -3.68
CA GLN A 246 36.23 -1.12 -3.76
C GLN A 246 34.74 -0.88 -3.99
N THR A 247 34.07 -1.82 -4.65
CA THR A 247 32.62 -1.72 -4.82
C THR A 247 31.89 -2.01 -3.52
N TYR A 248 30.71 -1.40 -3.31
CA TYR A 248 29.90 -1.68 -2.13
C TYR A 248 29.47 -3.16 -2.06
N GLY A 249 29.21 -3.81 -3.21
CA GLY A 249 28.94 -5.25 -3.27
C GLY A 249 30.13 -6.14 -2.88
N SER A 250 31.37 -5.68 -3.06
CA SER A 250 32.55 -6.36 -2.53
C SER A 250 32.69 -6.16 -1.02
N LEU A 251 32.39 -4.95 -0.53
CA LEU A 251 32.45 -4.61 0.89
C LEU A 251 31.41 -5.34 1.73
N SER A 252 30.22 -5.63 1.17
CA SER A 252 29.16 -6.34 1.88
C SER A 252 29.55 -7.79 2.21
N ARG A 253 30.56 -8.34 1.51
CA ARG A 253 31.14 -9.66 1.78
C ARG A 253 32.31 -9.64 2.77
N ASN A 254 32.73 -8.46 3.23
CA ASN A 254 33.86 -8.27 4.15
C ASN A 254 33.48 -7.39 5.35
N LEU A 255 32.49 -7.88 6.11
CA LEU A 255 31.90 -7.19 7.25
C LEU A 255 32.88 -6.98 8.41
N THR A 256 33.85 -7.89 8.60
CA THR A 256 34.91 -7.75 9.61
C THR A 256 35.73 -6.47 9.42
N THR A 257 35.99 -6.06 8.16
CA THR A 257 36.70 -4.80 7.88
C THR A 257 35.87 -3.59 8.26
N ILE A 258 34.54 -3.67 8.08
CA ILE A 258 33.59 -2.60 8.42
C ILE A 258 33.49 -2.44 9.93
N LYS A 259 33.46 -3.56 10.67
CA LYS A 259 33.40 -3.57 12.14
C LYS A 259 34.54 -2.81 12.82
N ALA A 260 35.68 -2.66 12.15
CA ALA A 260 36.81 -1.89 12.66
C ALA A 260 36.52 -0.37 12.82
N PHE A 261 35.50 0.17 12.14
CA PHE A 261 35.19 1.60 12.18
C PHE A 261 33.70 1.94 12.30
N ALA A 262 32.80 0.96 12.16
CA ALA A 262 31.36 1.14 12.29
C ALA A 262 30.76 0.19 13.33
N SER A 263 29.65 0.62 13.92
CA SER A 263 28.80 -0.19 14.81
C SER A 263 27.62 -0.82 14.07
N GLY A 264 27.32 -0.36 12.86
CA GLY A 264 26.27 -0.93 12.00
C GLY A 264 26.46 -0.58 10.53
N ILE A 265 25.57 -1.12 9.71
CA ILE A 265 25.48 -0.89 8.27
C ILE A 265 24.07 -0.41 7.90
N LEU A 266 23.99 0.47 6.90
CA LEU A 266 22.74 0.91 6.28
C LEU A 266 22.74 0.45 4.84
N VAL A 267 21.77 -0.37 4.44
CA VAL A 267 21.76 -1.03 3.13
C VAL A 267 20.44 -0.82 2.39
N PRO A 268 20.47 -0.60 1.07
CA PRO A 268 19.29 -0.72 0.22
C PRO A 268 18.58 -2.06 0.44
N LYS A 269 17.24 -2.07 0.47
CA LYS A 269 16.46 -3.28 0.72
C LYS A 269 16.79 -4.46 -0.20
N SER A 270 17.28 -4.18 -1.43
CA SER A 270 17.73 -5.17 -2.42
C SER A 270 18.97 -5.97 -2.02
N TYR A 271 19.76 -5.52 -1.04
CA TYR A 271 20.87 -6.31 -0.49
C TYR A 271 20.38 -7.45 0.41
N ILE A 272 19.17 -7.32 0.97
CA ILE A 272 18.58 -8.30 1.88
C ILE A 272 17.62 -9.19 1.10
N TRP A 273 16.67 -8.58 0.39
CA TRP A 273 15.69 -9.24 -0.45
C TRP A 273 15.89 -8.81 -1.91
N PRO A 274 16.70 -9.55 -2.70
CA PRO A 274 16.88 -9.23 -4.11
C PRO A 274 15.56 -9.41 -4.87
N VAL A 275 15.35 -8.57 -5.89
CA VAL A 275 14.16 -8.59 -6.75
C VAL A 275 14.62 -8.83 -8.18
N ASP A 276 13.92 -9.68 -8.92
CA ASP A 276 14.21 -9.90 -10.33
C ASP A 276 13.65 -8.78 -11.24
N GLU A 277 13.99 -8.84 -12.53
CA GLU A 277 13.53 -7.88 -13.54
C GLU A 277 12.00 -7.82 -13.71
N ASN A 278 11.26 -8.81 -13.18
CA ASN A 278 9.81 -8.91 -13.24
C ASN A 278 9.15 -8.53 -11.90
N LEU A 279 9.89 -7.91 -10.97
CA LEU A 279 9.43 -7.49 -9.65
C LEU A 279 8.98 -8.65 -8.73
N TYR A 280 9.62 -9.82 -8.82
CA TYR A 280 9.43 -10.91 -7.86
C TYR A 280 10.64 -11.08 -6.95
N LEU A 281 10.36 -11.35 -5.67
CA LEU A 281 11.40 -11.65 -4.68
C LEU A 281 12.19 -12.89 -5.07
N GLN A 282 13.51 -12.78 -4.96
CA GLN A 282 14.44 -13.89 -4.93
C GLN A 282 14.68 -14.32 -3.47
N PRO A 283 15.34 -15.48 -3.23
CA PRO A 283 15.74 -15.86 -1.88
C PRO A 283 16.54 -14.73 -1.20
N HIS A 284 16.24 -14.46 0.07
CA HIS A 284 17.00 -13.47 0.84
C HIS A 284 18.48 -13.87 0.96
N THR A 285 19.32 -12.89 1.20
CA THR A 285 20.75 -13.10 1.44
C THR A 285 21.01 -13.42 2.92
N SER A 286 22.24 -13.85 3.24
CA SER A 286 22.70 -14.04 4.62
C SER A 286 23.16 -12.75 5.29
N LEU A 287 23.09 -11.60 4.61
CA LEU A 287 23.73 -10.35 5.04
C LEU A 287 23.36 -9.93 6.46
N VAL A 288 22.09 -10.05 6.84
CA VAL A 288 21.62 -9.67 8.19
C VAL A 288 22.27 -10.56 9.25
N LEU A 289 22.20 -11.88 9.05
CA LEU A 289 22.77 -12.86 9.97
C LEU A 289 24.29 -12.73 10.07
N ASP A 290 24.98 -12.53 8.94
CA ASP A 290 26.43 -12.36 8.89
C ASP A 290 26.87 -11.06 9.59
N ALA A 291 26.12 -9.97 9.40
CA ALA A 291 26.38 -8.70 10.09
C ALA A 291 26.17 -8.82 11.60
N HIS A 292 25.09 -9.48 12.03
CA HIS A 292 24.83 -9.73 13.44
C HIS A 292 25.91 -10.61 14.08
N ALA A 293 26.41 -11.62 13.38
CA ALA A 293 27.50 -12.47 13.85
C ALA A 293 28.80 -11.67 14.08
N GLU A 294 29.06 -10.63 13.27
CA GLU A 294 30.16 -9.69 13.44
C GLU A 294 29.85 -8.56 14.44
N GLY A 295 28.64 -8.54 15.01
CA GLY A 295 28.17 -7.54 15.96
C GLY A 295 27.89 -6.18 15.32
N LEU A 296 27.46 -6.16 14.06
CA LEU A 296 27.01 -4.96 13.33
C LEU A 296 25.48 -4.91 13.30
N GLU A 297 24.91 -3.77 13.68
CA GLU A 297 23.49 -3.49 13.45
C GLU A 297 23.21 -3.35 11.94
N VAL A 298 22.03 -3.71 11.49
CA VAL A 298 21.59 -3.62 10.10
C VAL A 298 20.36 -2.75 10.00
N PHE A 299 20.49 -1.65 9.26
CA PHE A 299 19.39 -0.76 8.93
C PHE A 299 19.06 -0.90 7.44
N ALA A 300 17.79 -1.06 7.11
CA ALA A 300 17.35 -1.20 5.72
C ALA A 300 16.75 0.12 5.21
N SER A 301 17.11 0.54 4.00
CA SER A 301 16.61 1.76 3.35
C SER A 301 15.73 1.47 2.13
N ASP A 302 15.21 2.55 1.54
CA ASP A 302 14.42 2.55 0.30
C ASP A 302 12.99 2.02 0.50
N PHE A 303 12.44 2.27 1.69
CA PHE A 303 11.03 2.06 1.97
C PHE A 303 10.23 3.32 1.68
N ALA A 304 9.24 3.16 0.82
CA ALA A 304 8.24 4.17 0.48
C ALA A 304 6.95 3.44 0.12
N ASN A 305 5.81 4.01 0.51
CA ASN A 305 4.51 3.39 0.26
C ASN A 305 4.01 3.68 -1.17
N ASP A 306 4.56 4.71 -1.83
CA ASP A 306 4.09 5.30 -3.07
C ASP A 306 4.95 4.91 -4.29
N VAL A 307 5.51 3.71 -4.27
CA VAL A 307 6.32 3.14 -5.36
C VAL A 307 5.89 1.71 -5.68
N PRO A 308 6.13 1.22 -6.90
CA PRO A 308 6.03 -0.22 -7.17
C PRO A 308 7.06 -0.99 -6.32
N PHE A 309 6.60 -2.03 -5.63
CA PHE A 309 7.47 -3.00 -4.94
C PHE A 309 7.03 -4.43 -5.29
N ALA A 310 7.76 -5.42 -4.78
CA ALA A 310 7.65 -6.79 -5.25
C ALA A 310 6.21 -7.34 -5.16
N TYR A 311 5.76 -8.04 -6.20
CA TYR A 311 4.40 -8.60 -6.29
C TYR A 311 4.07 -9.60 -5.18
N ASN A 312 5.09 -10.16 -4.54
CA ASN A 312 4.95 -11.03 -3.37
C ASN A 312 4.21 -10.36 -2.20
N PHE A 313 4.20 -9.03 -2.13
CA PHE A 313 3.53 -8.27 -1.09
C PHE A 313 2.15 -7.76 -1.51
N SER A 314 1.70 -8.01 -2.74
CA SER A 314 0.37 -7.57 -3.22
C SER A 314 0.10 -6.08 -2.97
N TYR A 315 1.11 -5.23 -3.16
CA TYR A 315 1.07 -3.79 -2.86
C TYR A 315 0.72 -3.41 -1.41
N ASP A 316 0.84 -4.34 -0.45
CA ASP A 316 0.68 -4.06 0.98
C ASP A 316 2.04 -3.64 1.59
N PRO A 317 2.21 -2.36 2.00
CA PRO A 317 3.49 -1.90 2.51
C PRO A 317 3.79 -2.53 3.88
N VAL A 318 2.78 -2.78 4.74
CA VAL A 318 2.99 -3.45 6.04
C VAL A 318 3.55 -4.86 5.83
N ALA A 319 3.05 -5.59 4.83
CA ALA A 319 3.58 -6.91 4.48
C ALA A 319 5.06 -6.83 4.04
N GLU A 320 5.45 -5.78 3.31
CA GLU A 320 6.86 -5.53 2.98
C GLU A 320 7.68 -5.35 4.26
N TYR A 321 7.33 -4.42 5.16
CA TYR A 321 8.12 -4.20 6.38
C TYR A 321 8.26 -5.47 7.23
N LEU A 322 7.17 -6.23 7.43
CA LEU A 322 7.18 -7.48 8.19
C LEU A 322 8.19 -8.49 7.63
N SER A 323 8.40 -8.53 6.31
CA SER A 323 9.41 -9.41 5.70
C SER A 323 10.86 -9.08 6.08
N PHE A 324 11.13 -7.88 6.60
CA PHE A 324 12.45 -7.46 7.08
C PHE A 324 12.58 -7.53 8.60
N ILE A 325 11.47 -7.45 9.34
CA ILE A 325 11.51 -7.35 10.81
C ILE A 325 10.96 -8.57 11.55
N ASP A 326 10.11 -9.38 10.92
CA ASP A 326 9.39 -10.48 11.57
C ASP A 326 9.04 -11.60 10.57
N ASN A 327 10.05 -12.10 9.86
CA ASN A 327 9.89 -13.19 8.89
C ASN A 327 10.17 -14.59 9.49
N GLY A 328 10.56 -14.64 10.77
CA GLY A 328 10.92 -15.86 11.51
C GLY A 328 12.39 -16.30 11.41
N GLU A 329 13.17 -15.74 10.48
CA GLU A 329 14.58 -16.09 10.25
C GLU A 329 15.56 -15.01 10.72
N PHE A 330 15.25 -13.73 10.48
CA PHE A 330 16.02 -12.60 10.97
C PHE A 330 15.13 -11.37 11.24
N SER A 331 15.71 -10.36 11.88
CA SER A 331 15.11 -9.03 12.02
C SER A 331 16.18 -7.96 11.82
N VAL A 332 15.95 -7.01 10.91
CA VAL A 332 16.83 -5.83 10.83
C VAL A 332 16.67 -4.96 12.08
N ASP A 333 17.74 -4.28 12.48
CA ASP A 333 17.77 -3.41 13.66
C ASP A 333 17.01 -2.09 13.47
N GLY A 334 16.68 -1.74 12.23
CA GLY A 334 15.77 -0.64 11.93
C GLY A 334 15.52 -0.44 10.44
N VAL A 335 14.55 0.42 10.14
CA VAL A 335 14.14 0.75 8.78
C VAL A 335 14.07 2.26 8.59
N ILE A 336 14.54 2.73 7.43
CA ILE A 336 14.48 4.13 7.00
C ILE A 336 13.30 4.26 6.05
N SER A 337 12.35 5.11 6.39
CA SER A 337 11.09 5.26 5.65
C SER A 337 10.68 6.71 5.47
N ASP A 338 10.04 6.99 4.34
CA ASP A 338 9.39 8.27 4.03
C ASP A 338 8.00 8.42 4.68
N PHE A 339 7.44 7.28 5.12
CA PHE A 339 6.13 7.15 5.74
C PHE A 339 6.28 6.43 7.07
N ALA A 340 6.77 7.14 8.09
CA ALA A 340 7.12 6.55 9.37
C ALA A 340 5.95 5.87 10.12
N ILE A 341 4.70 6.10 9.71
CA ILE A 341 3.53 5.39 10.23
C ILE A 341 3.54 3.90 9.93
N THR A 342 3.86 3.49 8.69
CA THR A 342 3.80 2.09 8.28
C THR A 342 4.74 1.18 9.09
N PRO A 343 6.05 1.48 9.23
CA PRO A 343 6.92 0.65 10.04
C PRO A 343 6.54 0.71 11.52
N THR A 344 5.98 1.83 11.99
CA THR A 344 5.47 1.95 13.36
C THR A 344 4.32 0.99 13.60
N GLU A 345 3.34 0.92 12.69
CA GLU A 345 2.24 -0.05 12.72
C GLU A 345 2.74 -1.48 12.58
N ALA A 346 3.65 -1.74 11.64
CA ALA A 346 4.23 -3.07 11.42
C ALA A 346 4.86 -3.61 12.71
N ILE A 347 5.71 -2.81 13.37
CA ILE A 347 6.36 -3.17 14.63
C ILE A 347 5.36 -3.27 15.77
N SER A 348 4.46 -2.29 15.91
CA SER A 348 3.65 -2.12 17.12
C SER A 348 2.33 -2.88 17.09
N CYS A 349 1.80 -3.22 15.91
CA CYS A 349 0.47 -3.80 15.75
C CYS A 349 0.46 -5.12 14.98
N PHE A 350 1.37 -5.30 14.02
CA PHE A 350 1.34 -6.45 13.10
C PHE A 350 2.40 -7.52 13.36
N SER A 351 3.46 -7.19 14.09
CA SER A 351 4.50 -8.15 14.47
C SER A 351 4.03 -9.11 15.56
N HIS A 352 4.52 -10.34 15.46
CA HIS A 352 4.39 -11.43 16.42
C HIS A 352 2.91 -11.71 16.77
N ILE A 353 2.02 -11.57 15.78
CA ILE A 353 0.60 -11.92 15.94
C ILE A 353 0.51 -13.43 16.17
N ASP A 354 -0.14 -13.81 17.27
CA ASP A 354 -0.34 -15.20 17.61
C ASP A 354 -1.31 -15.84 16.61
N ASN A 355 -0.92 -16.96 16.01
CA ASN A 355 -1.77 -17.66 15.02
C ASN A 355 -3.04 -18.25 15.65
N ASN A 356 -3.08 -18.33 16.98
CA ASN A 356 -4.21 -18.83 17.76
C ASN A 356 -5.18 -17.73 18.24
N VAL A 357 -5.00 -16.46 17.87
CA VAL A 357 -6.02 -15.42 18.17
C VAL A 357 -7.31 -15.82 17.44
N SER A 358 -8.26 -16.33 18.21
CA SER A 358 -9.53 -16.86 17.71
C SER A 358 -10.32 -15.80 16.94
N ARG A 359 -10.91 -16.23 15.81
CA ARG A 359 -11.92 -15.46 15.06
C ARG A 359 -13.14 -15.10 15.91
N ASP A 360 -13.40 -15.86 16.99
CA ASP A 360 -14.59 -15.75 17.84
C ASP A 360 -14.39 -14.90 19.11
N SER A 361 -13.42 -13.98 19.14
CA SER A 361 -13.19 -13.11 20.31
C SER A 361 -14.33 -12.12 20.61
N GLY A 362 -15.44 -12.15 19.86
CA GLY A 362 -16.59 -11.26 20.02
C GLY A 362 -16.36 -9.82 19.54
N LYS A 363 -15.16 -9.51 19.03
CA LYS A 363 -14.75 -8.21 18.46
C LYS A 363 -14.41 -8.26 16.96
N ALA A 364 -14.87 -9.27 16.22
CA ALA A 364 -14.43 -9.56 14.84
C ALA A 364 -14.98 -8.62 13.74
N ILE A 365 -14.91 -7.31 13.96
CA ILE A 365 -15.14 -6.28 12.94
C ILE A 365 -13.77 -5.92 12.33
N PRO A 366 -13.68 -5.61 11.03
CA PRO A 366 -14.75 -5.68 10.05
C PRO A 366 -15.06 -7.12 9.61
N LEU A 367 -16.30 -7.35 9.17
CA LEU A 367 -16.59 -8.47 8.28
C LEU A 367 -15.79 -8.28 6.97
N VAL A 368 -15.00 -9.27 6.57
CA VAL A 368 -14.18 -9.21 5.35
C VAL A 368 -14.89 -9.95 4.22
N ILE A 369 -15.35 -9.18 3.24
CA ILE A 369 -16.04 -9.68 2.05
C ILE A 369 -15.08 -9.56 0.86
N SER A 370 -14.78 -10.67 0.18
CA SER A 370 -13.90 -10.63 -0.99
C SER A 370 -14.66 -10.17 -2.24
N SER A 371 -14.20 -9.11 -2.90
CA SER A 371 -14.69 -8.68 -4.21
C SER A 371 -14.10 -9.58 -5.29
N ASN A 372 -14.92 -10.47 -5.86
CA ASN A 372 -14.53 -11.40 -6.93
C ASN A 372 -13.41 -12.38 -6.52
N GLY A 373 -13.30 -12.71 -5.22
CA GLY A 373 -12.17 -13.45 -4.66
C GLY A 373 -10.98 -12.54 -4.34
N SER A 374 -9.76 -13.07 -4.41
CA SER A 374 -8.49 -12.34 -4.30
C SER A 374 -8.11 -11.70 -5.64
N SER A 375 -9.03 -10.87 -6.17
CA SER A 375 -8.95 -10.29 -7.52
C SER A 375 -7.84 -9.24 -7.69
N GLY A 376 -7.18 -8.85 -6.60
CA GLY A 376 -5.91 -8.12 -6.60
C GLY A 376 -4.71 -8.96 -7.07
N ASP A 377 -4.77 -10.29 -6.90
CA ASP A 377 -3.66 -11.22 -7.17
C ASP A 377 -3.94 -12.15 -8.36
N TYR A 378 -5.21 -12.41 -8.69
CA TYR A 378 -5.65 -13.33 -9.74
C TYR A 378 -6.81 -12.73 -10.57
N PRO A 379 -7.08 -13.22 -11.80
CA PRO A 379 -8.31 -12.88 -12.51
C PRO A 379 -9.55 -13.16 -11.66
N GLY A 380 -10.38 -12.15 -11.44
CA GLY A 380 -11.53 -12.24 -10.53
C GLY A 380 -12.55 -13.30 -10.95
N CYS A 381 -13.28 -13.84 -9.97
CA CYS A 381 -14.29 -14.89 -10.15
C CYS A 381 -13.76 -16.23 -10.72
N THR A 382 -12.44 -16.45 -10.67
CA THR A 382 -11.84 -17.76 -10.99
C THR A 382 -11.73 -18.64 -9.76
N ASP A 383 -11.59 -19.96 -9.99
CA ASP A 383 -11.20 -20.94 -8.97
C ASP A 383 -10.01 -20.46 -8.12
N LEU A 384 -8.93 -20.01 -8.74
CA LEU A 384 -7.74 -19.50 -8.04
C LEU A 384 -8.01 -18.23 -7.22
N ALA A 385 -8.82 -17.30 -7.75
CA ALA A 385 -9.17 -16.10 -6.99
C ALA A 385 -9.96 -16.45 -5.71
N TYR A 386 -10.89 -17.40 -5.80
CA TYR A 386 -11.66 -17.86 -4.64
C TYR A 386 -10.82 -18.67 -3.65
N GLU A 387 -9.99 -19.59 -4.14
CA GLU A 387 -9.02 -20.32 -3.31
C GLU A 387 -8.06 -19.37 -2.58
N GLY A 388 -7.57 -18.34 -3.27
CA GLY A 388 -6.74 -17.30 -2.67
C GLY A 388 -7.47 -16.53 -1.57
N ALA A 389 -8.72 -16.09 -1.81
CA ALA A 389 -9.53 -15.42 -0.78
C ALA A 389 -9.82 -16.30 0.44
N MET A 390 -10.06 -17.60 0.22
CA MET A 390 -10.25 -18.58 1.28
C MET A 390 -8.98 -18.79 2.10
N SER A 391 -7.82 -18.84 1.44
CA SER A 391 -6.51 -18.97 2.07
C SER A 391 -6.13 -17.72 2.85
N ASP A 392 -6.47 -16.54 2.33
CA ASP A 392 -6.28 -15.26 2.99
C ASP A 392 -7.21 -15.07 4.19
N GLY A 393 -8.28 -15.87 4.28
CA GLY A 393 -9.18 -15.93 5.42
C GLY A 393 -10.39 -15.00 5.34
N ALA A 394 -10.84 -14.66 4.13
CA ALA A 394 -12.09 -13.92 3.92
C ALA A 394 -13.28 -14.63 4.58
N ASP A 395 -14.20 -13.87 5.18
CA ASP A 395 -15.39 -14.45 5.83
C ASP A 395 -16.49 -14.75 4.82
N VAL A 396 -16.60 -13.91 3.79
CA VAL A 396 -17.65 -13.97 2.78
C VAL A 396 -17.03 -13.89 1.39
N LEU A 397 -17.39 -14.82 0.51
CA LEU A 397 -16.95 -14.79 -0.89
C LEU A 397 -18.00 -14.10 -1.76
N GLY A 398 -17.59 -13.07 -2.52
CA GLY A 398 -18.45 -12.35 -3.46
C GLY A 398 -18.48 -12.98 -4.86
N CYS A 399 -19.68 -13.20 -5.39
CA CYS A 399 -19.93 -13.67 -6.75
C CYS A 399 -20.97 -12.77 -7.43
N PRO A 400 -20.54 -11.84 -8.30
CA PRO A 400 -21.44 -11.20 -9.24
C PRO A 400 -21.89 -12.19 -10.29
N VAL A 401 -23.20 -12.40 -10.36
CA VAL A 401 -23.81 -13.41 -11.21
C VAL A 401 -24.10 -12.82 -12.58
N GLN A 402 -23.52 -13.44 -13.60
CA GLN A 402 -23.83 -13.17 -15.00
C GLN A 402 -24.58 -14.36 -15.62
N MET A 403 -25.28 -14.09 -16.72
CA MET A 403 -26.03 -15.10 -17.46
C MET A 403 -25.40 -15.33 -18.83
N SER A 404 -25.13 -16.60 -19.16
CA SER A 404 -24.76 -16.98 -20.52
C SER A 404 -25.97 -16.97 -21.46
N LYS A 405 -25.73 -17.00 -22.77
CA LYS A 405 -26.76 -17.07 -23.81
C LYS A 405 -27.72 -18.26 -23.66
N ASP A 406 -27.20 -19.39 -23.16
CA ASP A 406 -27.93 -20.63 -22.89
C ASP A 406 -28.53 -20.69 -21.48
N GLY A 407 -28.54 -19.57 -20.75
CA GLY A 407 -29.23 -19.43 -19.47
C GLY A 407 -28.49 -20.03 -18.28
N LYS A 408 -27.17 -20.22 -18.37
CA LYS A 408 -26.35 -20.70 -17.25
C LYS A 408 -25.92 -19.50 -16.37
N PRO A 409 -26.20 -19.52 -15.05
CA PRO A 409 -25.66 -18.54 -14.12
C PRO A 409 -24.21 -18.89 -13.73
N PHE A 410 -23.33 -17.91 -13.74
CA PHE A 410 -21.91 -18.05 -13.38
C PHE A 410 -21.33 -16.78 -12.77
N CYS A 411 -20.20 -16.89 -12.07
CA CYS A 411 -19.55 -15.75 -11.43
C CYS A 411 -18.65 -15.02 -12.43
N LEU A 412 -18.87 -13.71 -12.61
CA LEU A 412 -17.98 -12.82 -13.37
C LEU A 412 -18.19 -11.36 -12.97
N GLY A 413 -17.10 -10.64 -12.75
CA GLY A 413 -17.10 -9.26 -12.21
C GLY A 413 -17.81 -8.21 -13.08
N SER A 414 -18.01 -8.47 -14.37
CA SER A 414 -18.68 -7.57 -15.31
C SER A 414 -19.53 -8.37 -16.29
N VAL A 415 -20.62 -7.76 -16.77
CA VAL A 415 -21.42 -8.29 -17.89
C VAL A 415 -20.69 -8.16 -19.23
N ASN A 416 -19.71 -7.27 -19.31
CA ASN A 416 -18.84 -7.10 -20.48
C ASN A 416 -17.61 -7.99 -20.35
N LEU A 417 -17.49 -8.97 -21.24
CA LEU A 417 -16.39 -9.93 -21.25
C LEU A 417 -15.04 -9.28 -21.55
N ILE A 418 -15.01 -8.08 -22.14
CA ILE A 418 -13.75 -7.35 -22.42
C ILE A 418 -13.02 -6.98 -21.12
N ASP A 419 -13.75 -6.70 -20.05
CA ASP A 419 -13.16 -6.19 -18.80
C ASP A 419 -12.38 -7.24 -18.01
N SER A 420 -12.63 -8.52 -18.31
CA SER A 420 -12.15 -9.65 -17.51
C SER A 420 -11.61 -10.80 -18.33
N THR A 421 -11.64 -10.75 -19.66
CA THR A 421 -11.15 -11.82 -20.54
C THR A 421 -10.42 -11.26 -21.76
N THR A 422 -9.75 -12.14 -22.51
CA THR A 422 -9.18 -11.80 -23.82
C THR A 422 -10.18 -11.92 -24.98
N VAL A 423 -11.48 -11.74 -24.74
CA VAL A 423 -12.53 -11.96 -25.77
C VAL A 423 -12.33 -11.07 -27.00
N ALA A 424 -11.83 -9.85 -26.81
CA ALA A 424 -11.59 -8.91 -27.90
C ALA A 424 -10.48 -9.39 -28.86
N GLN A 425 -9.60 -10.29 -28.41
CA GLN A 425 -8.54 -10.90 -29.22
C GLN A 425 -8.91 -12.30 -29.73
N SER A 426 -10.16 -12.73 -29.54
CA SER A 426 -10.66 -14.05 -29.94
C SER A 426 -11.50 -14.00 -31.23
N GLU A 427 -11.97 -15.17 -31.67
CA GLU A 427 -12.91 -15.31 -32.79
C GLU A 427 -14.26 -14.60 -32.55
N PHE A 428 -14.58 -14.26 -31.28
CA PHE A 428 -15.81 -13.57 -30.89
C PHE A 428 -15.71 -12.04 -30.95
N SER A 429 -14.57 -11.48 -31.38
CA SER A 429 -14.36 -10.04 -31.55
C SER A 429 -15.41 -9.36 -32.44
N ASN A 430 -16.02 -10.11 -33.36
CA ASN A 430 -17.11 -9.65 -34.24
C ASN A 430 -18.47 -9.51 -33.53
N LEU A 431 -18.60 -9.94 -32.26
CA LEU A 431 -19.82 -9.84 -31.46
C LEU A 431 -19.92 -8.51 -30.69
N THR A 432 -18.96 -7.59 -30.89
CA THR A 432 -18.98 -6.26 -30.28
C THR A 432 -20.27 -5.53 -30.65
N THR A 433 -20.98 -5.04 -29.65
CA THR A 433 -22.23 -4.28 -29.81
C THR A 433 -22.28 -3.12 -28.82
N SER A 434 -23.04 -2.09 -29.17
CA SER A 434 -23.33 -0.95 -28.31
C SER A 434 -24.72 -1.12 -27.70
N ILE A 435 -24.83 -1.10 -26.38
CA ILE A 435 -26.09 -1.18 -25.64
C ILE A 435 -26.17 0.08 -24.78
N PRO A 436 -27.19 0.96 -24.93
CA PRO A 436 -27.21 2.27 -24.28
C PRO A 436 -26.97 2.26 -22.78
N GLU A 437 -27.51 1.26 -22.07
CA GLU A 437 -27.37 1.13 -20.61
C GLU A 437 -26.14 0.33 -20.15
N LEU A 438 -25.46 -0.40 -21.05
CA LEU A 438 -24.28 -1.23 -20.73
C LEU A 438 -22.98 -0.79 -21.43
N GLY A 439 -23.06 0.21 -22.33
CA GLY A 439 -21.96 0.69 -23.13
C GLY A 439 -21.60 -0.21 -24.32
N ASP A 440 -20.37 -0.06 -24.80
CA ASP A 440 -19.80 -0.85 -25.89
C ASP A 440 -19.09 -2.08 -25.35
N GLY A 441 -19.41 -3.26 -25.88
CA GLY A 441 -18.81 -4.47 -25.35
C GLY A 441 -19.15 -5.76 -26.08
N ILE A 442 -18.56 -6.84 -25.58
CA ILE A 442 -18.95 -8.21 -25.92
C ILE A 442 -19.55 -8.81 -24.66
N PHE A 443 -20.87 -8.99 -24.65
CA PHE A 443 -21.60 -9.29 -23.42
C PHE A 443 -21.72 -10.79 -23.15
N THR A 444 -21.79 -11.17 -21.87
CA THR A 444 -21.91 -12.56 -21.41
C THR A 444 -23.10 -13.30 -22.02
N PHE A 445 -24.24 -12.63 -22.18
CA PHE A 445 -25.45 -13.19 -22.79
C PHE A 445 -25.37 -13.37 -24.32
N SER A 446 -24.27 -12.97 -24.96
CA SER A 446 -24.02 -13.20 -26.39
C SER A 446 -23.35 -14.55 -26.68
N LEU A 447 -22.73 -15.18 -25.67
CA LEU A 447 -21.98 -16.43 -25.79
C LEU A 447 -22.60 -17.54 -24.93
N THR A 448 -22.54 -18.78 -25.39
CA THR A 448 -22.92 -19.94 -24.56
C THR A 448 -21.90 -20.15 -23.44
N TRP A 449 -22.28 -20.83 -22.37
CA TRP A 449 -21.36 -21.14 -21.27
C TRP A 449 -20.10 -21.88 -21.75
N SER A 450 -20.27 -22.82 -22.69
CA SER A 450 -19.14 -23.55 -23.28
C SER A 450 -18.15 -22.65 -24.04
N GLN A 451 -18.64 -21.60 -24.71
CA GLN A 451 -17.80 -20.62 -25.39
C GLN A 451 -17.11 -19.70 -24.37
N ILE A 452 -17.80 -19.30 -23.30
CA ILE A 452 -17.19 -18.49 -22.23
C ILE A 452 -16.06 -19.26 -21.55
N LEU A 453 -16.24 -20.55 -21.27
CA LEU A 453 -15.19 -21.42 -20.74
C LEU A 453 -13.97 -21.60 -21.66
N SER A 454 -14.10 -21.28 -22.95
CA SER A 454 -12.98 -21.31 -23.90
C SER A 454 -12.14 -20.02 -23.89
N LEU A 455 -12.64 -18.95 -23.26
CA LEU A 455 -11.93 -17.67 -23.16
C LEU A 455 -10.78 -17.76 -22.16
N THR A 456 -9.76 -16.95 -22.39
CA THR A 456 -8.66 -16.79 -21.42
C THR A 456 -9.07 -15.71 -20.41
N PRO A 457 -9.12 -16.01 -19.10
CA PRO A 457 -9.31 -15.00 -18.07
C PRO A 457 -8.21 -13.95 -18.12
N ALA A 458 -8.51 -12.73 -17.67
CA ALA A 458 -7.57 -11.63 -17.60
C ALA A 458 -7.76 -10.87 -16.27
N ILE A 459 -6.66 -10.56 -15.60
CA ILE A 459 -6.66 -9.77 -14.38
C ILE A 459 -6.94 -8.30 -14.69
N SER A 460 -7.74 -7.65 -13.84
CA SER A 460 -7.99 -6.21 -13.95
C SER A 460 -6.74 -5.42 -13.58
N ASN A 461 -6.55 -4.25 -14.19
CA ASN A 461 -5.45 -3.33 -13.87
C ASN A 461 -6.00 -1.91 -13.80
N PRO A 462 -6.71 -1.53 -12.71
CA PRO A 462 -7.43 -0.26 -12.63
C PRO A 462 -6.51 0.98 -12.64
N TYR A 463 -5.22 0.80 -12.31
CA TYR A 463 -4.25 1.88 -12.12
C TYR A 463 -3.09 1.87 -13.14
N THR A 464 -3.33 1.38 -14.36
CA THR A 464 -2.31 1.39 -15.43
C THR A 464 -1.77 2.78 -15.78
N TYR A 465 -2.56 3.84 -15.56
CA TYR A 465 -2.10 5.23 -15.72
C TYR A 465 -0.90 5.56 -14.81
N TYR A 466 -0.84 4.94 -13.62
CA TYR A 466 0.26 5.07 -12.66
C TYR A 466 1.32 3.98 -12.84
N GLU A 467 1.29 3.26 -13.96
CA GLU A 467 2.17 2.11 -14.24
C GLU A 467 2.05 0.98 -13.19
N LEU A 468 0.91 0.91 -12.49
CA LEU A 468 0.61 -0.14 -11.53
C LEU A 468 -0.14 -1.29 -12.21
N TYR A 469 0.53 -2.44 -12.27
CA TYR A 469 0.00 -3.66 -12.87
C TYR A 469 -0.15 -4.76 -11.83
N ARG A 470 -1.23 -5.53 -11.86
CA ARG A 470 -1.44 -6.67 -10.98
C ARG A 470 -0.75 -7.92 -11.49
N ASN A 471 -0.01 -8.55 -10.58
CA ASN A 471 0.61 -9.87 -10.65
C ASN A 471 0.78 -10.48 -12.07
N PRO A 472 1.77 -10.02 -12.86
CA PRO A 472 1.96 -10.43 -14.24
C PRO A 472 2.10 -11.94 -14.47
N LYS A 473 2.65 -12.67 -13.49
CA LYS A 473 2.81 -14.14 -13.53
C LYS A 473 1.47 -14.88 -13.55
N PHE A 474 0.46 -14.34 -12.88
CA PHE A 474 -0.87 -14.97 -12.76
C PHE A 474 -1.97 -14.23 -13.54
N LYS A 475 -1.60 -13.25 -14.38
CA LYS A 475 -2.53 -12.37 -15.10
C LYS A 475 -3.63 -13.06 -15.91
N ASN A 476 -3.44 -14.32 -16.29
CA ASN A 476 -4.39 -15.11 -17.07
C ASN A 476 -4.72 -16.48 -16.43
N ALA A 477 -4.43 -16.63 -15.14
CA ALA A 477 -4.57 -17.91 -14.45
C ALA A 477 -6.00 -18.16 -13.98
N GLY A 478 -6.34 -19.44 -13.77
CA GLY A 478 -7.62 -19.89 -13.24
C GLY A 478 -8.70 -20.12 -14.29
N LYS A 479 -9.90 -20.50 -13.82
CA LYS A 479 -11.08 -20.79 -14.63
C LYS A 479 -12.34 -20.23 -13.96
N TYR A 480 -13.24 -19.66 -14.75
CA TYR A 480 -14.53 -19.19 -14.24
C TYR A 480 -15.39 -20.35 -13.74
N MET A 481 -16.17 -20.05 -12.71
CA MET A 481 -17.02 -21.02 -12.04
C MET A 481 -18.48 -20.75 -12.35
N ALA A 482 -19.23 -21.81 -12.66
CA ALA A 482 -20.68 -21.73 -12.62
C ALA A 482 -21.14 -21.51 -11.19
N LEU A 483 -22.29 -20.85 -11.00
CA LEU A 483 -22.80 -20.52 -9.66
C LEU A 483 -22.93 -21.75 -8.73
N PRO A 484 -23.41 -22.93 -9.19
CA PRO A 484 -23.45 -24.14 -8.35
C PRO A 484 -22.07 -24.61 -7.88
N ASP A 485 -21.05 -24.50 -8.74
CA ASP A 485 -19.69 -24.94 -8.43
C ASP A 485 -19.04 -23.99 -7.41
N PHE A 486 -19.29 -22.69 -7.54
CA PHE A 486 -18.89 -21.68 -6.56
C PHE A 486 -19.53 -21.93 -5.18
N LEU A 487 -20.83 -22.21 -5.13
CA LEU A 487 -21.50 -22.53 -3.87
C LEU A 487 -20.95 -23.81 -3.24
N LEU A 488 -20.69 -24.84 -4.04
CA LEU A 488 -20.07 -26.08 -3.57
C LEU A 488 -18.65 -25.83 -3.00
N LEU A 489 -17.85 -24.99 -3.65
CA LEU A 489 -16.52 -24.60 -3.16
C LEU A 489 -16.65 -23.89 -1.80
N ALA A 490 -17.52 -22.88 -1.70
CA ALA A 490 -17.73 -22.13 -0.47
C ALA A 490 -18.27 -23.00 0.68
N SER A 491 -19.25 -23.88 0.41
CA SER A 491 -19.84 -24.77 1.42
C SER A 491 -18.90 -25.86 1.94
N ASN A 492 -17.80 -26.13 1.24
CA ASN A 492 -16.76 -27.05 1.69
C ASN A 492 -15.61 -26.34 2.43
N ALA A 493 -15.57 -25.00 2.41
CA ALA A 493 -14.52 -24.20 3.01
C ALA A 493 -14.82 -23.93 4.49
N SER A 494 -14.03 -24.50 5.40
CA SER A 494 -14.16 -24.21 6.84
C SER A 494 -13.77 -22.77 7.21
N SER A 495 -13.03 -22.08 6.35
CA SER A 495 -12.60 -20.70 6.57
C SER A 495 -13.63 -19.66 6.14
N VAL A 496 -14.72 -20.05 5.48
CA VAL A 496 -15.75 -19.15 4.95
C VAL A 496 -17.04 -19.34 5.74
N SER A 497 -17.66 -18.24 6.15
CA SER A 497 -18.92 -18.21 6.90
C SER A 497 -20.12 -17.84 6.03
N GLY A 498 -19.90 -17.22 4.86
CA GLY A 498 -20.98 -16.88 3.94
C GLY A 498 -20.55 -16.63 2.51
N VAL A 499 -21.55 -16.35 1.67
CA VAL A 499 -21.38 -15.89 0.29
C VAL A 499 -22.24 -14.66 0.04
N LEU A 500 -21.74 -13.76 -0.80
CA LEU A 500 -22.45 -12.59 -1.28
C LEU A 500 -22.73 -12.77 -2.77
N ILE A 501 -23.97 -13.06 -3.11
CA ILE A 501 -24.45 -13.18 -4.48
C ILE A 501 -24.88 -11.81 -4.96
N ILE A 502 -24.26 -11.28 -6.02
CA ILE A 502 -24.54 -9.93 -6.51
C ILE A 502 -25.33 -10.06 -7.81
N VAL A 503 -26.53 -9.49 -7.86
CA VAL A 503 -27.47 -9.56 -8.98
C VAL A 503 -27.68 -8.16 -9.53
N GLU A 504 -27.21 -7.92 -10.75
CA GLU A 504 -27.34 -6.65 -11.47
C GLU A 504 -27.99 -6.88 -12.84
N ASN A 505 -28.44 -5.81 -13.49
CA ASN A 505 -28.99 -5.83 -14.87
C ASN A 505 -30.23 -6.74 -15.05
N ALA A 506 -30.96 -7.05 -13.97
CA ALA A 506 -32.04 -8.03 -14.01
C ALA A 506 -33.18 -7.64 -14.95
N ALA A 507 -33.60 -6.37 -14.94
CA ALA A 507 -34.63 -5.86 -15.83
C ALA A 507 -34.22 -5.98 -17.31
N TYR A 508 -32.98 -5.58 -17.63
CA TYR A 508 -32.44 -5.69 -18.98
C TYR A 508 -32.43 -7.13 -19.49
N LEU A 509 -31.95 -8.07 -18.67
CA LEU A 509 -31.88 -9.49 -19.03
C LEU A 509 -33.29 -10.07 -19.27
N ALA A 510 -34.27 -9.70 -18.44
CA ALA A 510 -35.65 -10.19 -18.57
C ALA A 510 -36.34 -9.67 -19.85
N GLU A 511 -36.23 -8.37 -20.13
CA GLU A 511 -36.91 -7.72 -21.26
C GLU A 511 -36.23 -8.01 -22.60
N ASN A 512 -34.90 -7.86 -22.64
CA ASN A 512 -34.15 -7.85 -23.91
C ASN A 512 -33.54 -9.20 -24.23
N GLN A 513 -33.19 -9.99 -23.21
CA GLN A 513 -32.53 -11.28 -23.39
C GLN A 513 -33.45 -12.47 -23.19
N GLY A 514 -34.58 -12.30 -22.51
CA GLY A 514 -35.47 -13.41 -22.14
C GLY A 514 -34.85 -14.31 -21.07
N LEU A 515 -33.98 -13.74 -20.23
CA LEU A 515 -33.24 -14.44 -19.19
C LEU A 515 -33.62 -13.86 -17.82
N SER A 516 -34.00 -14.70 -16.88
CA SER A 516 -34.29 -14.30 -15.51
C SER A 516 -33.13 -14.67 -14.60
N VAL A 517 -32.26 -13.70 -14.30
CA VAL A 517 -31.14 -13.92 -13.36
C VAL A 517 -31.65 -14.19 -11.93
N THR A 518 -32.75 -13.57 -11.53
CA THR A 518 -33.37 -13.79 -10.21
C THR A 518 -33.88 -15.22 -10.06
N ASP A 519 -34.63 -15.72 -11.06
CA ASP A 519 -35.12 -17.10 -11.02
C ASP A 519 -33.95 -18.08 -11.10
N ALA A 520 -32.96 -17.84 -11.96
CA ALA A 520 -31.78 -18.69 -12.08
C ALA A 520 -30.97 -18.79 -10.78
N VAL A 521 -30.81 -17.67 -10.06
CA VAL A 521 -30.15 -17.64 -8.75
C VAL A 521 -30.95 -18.42 -7.71
N LEU A 522 -32.27 -18.19 -7.62
CA LEU A 522 -33.14 -18.92 -6.69
C LEU A 522 -33.14 -20.43 -6.96
N ASP A 523 -33.21 -20.83 -8.23
CA ASP A 523 -33.19 -22.24 -8.63
C ASP A 523 -31.87 -22.91 -8.22
N VAL A 524 -30.74 -22.23 -8.39
CA VAL A 524 -29.44 -22.74 -7.94
C VAL A 524 -29.37 -22.82 -6.41
N LEU A 525 -29.82 -21.78 -5.71
CA LEU A 525 -29.80 -21.74 -4.24
C LEU A 525 -30.71 -22.81 -3.62
N HIS A 526 -31.91 -23.03 -4.16
CA HIS A 526 -32.83 -24.08 -3.69
C HIS A 526 -32.28 -25.49 -3.85
N ASN A 527 -31.45 -25.70 -4.88
CA ASN A 527 -30.85 -27.00 -5.17
C ASN A 527 -29.47 -27.19 -4.53
N ALA A 528 -28.88 -26.15 -3.95
CA ALA A 528 -27.55 -26.20 -3.34
C ALA A 528 -27.58 -26.76 -1.91
N SER A 529 -26.54 -27.54 -1.56
CA SER A 529 -26.30 -27.96 -0.19
C SER A 529 -25.40 -26.94 0.51
N LEU A 530 -26.01 -26.06 1.32
CA LEU A 530 -25.32 -24.88 1.84
C LEU A 530 -24.50 -25.13 3.11
N ASN A 531 -24.62 -26.27 3.82
CA ASN A 531 -23.79 -26.62 4.99
C ASN A 531 -23.59 -25.50 6.05
N ASN A 532 -24.66 -24.81 6.46
CA ASN A 532 -24.65 -23.65 7.38
C ASN A 532 -24.02 -22.36 6.84
N LEU A 533 -23.67 -22.31 5.54
CA LEU A 533 -23.20 -21.10 4.87
C LEU A 533 -24.29 -20.04 4.88
N LYS A 534 -23.96 -18.85 5.36
CA LYS A 534 -24.84 -17.68 5.29
C LYS A 534 -24.89 -17.15 3.86
N VAL A 535 -26.08 -17.00 3.29
CA VAL A 535 -26.26 -16.41 1.96
C VAL A 535 -26.73 -14.96 2.11
N MET A 536 -25.99 -14.06 1.49
CA MET A 536 -26.31 -12.65 1.33
C MET A 536 -26.59 -12.39 -0.15
N ILE A 537 -27.63 -11.61 -0.48
CA ILE A 537 -27.91 -11.22 -1.86
C ILE A 537 -27.88 -9.70 -1.98
N GLN A 538 -27.01 -9.20 -2.85
CA GLN A 538 -26.83 -7.79 -3.13
C GLN A 538 -27.40 -7.39 -4.49
N SER A 539 -27.94 -6.18 -4.57
CA SER A 539 -28.36 -5.54 -5.81
C SER A 539 -28.39 -4.02 -5.63
N THR A 540 -28.08 -3.27 -6.68
CA THR A 540 -28.38 -1.82 -6.76
C THR A 540 -29.87 -1.55 -6.94
N ASN A 541 -30.63 -2.52 -7.45
CA ASN A 541 -32.05 -2.42 -7.70
C ASN A 541 -32.91 -2.94 -6.54
N SER A 542 -33.77 -2.09 -5.97
CA SER A 542 -34.70 -2.49 -4.89
C SER A 542 -35.74 -3.49 -5.36
N SER A 543 -36.17 -3.40 -6.62
CA SER A 543 -37.13 -4.32 -7.25
C SER A 543 -36.63 -5.77 -7.27
N VAL A 544 -35.32 -5.98 -7.44
CA VAL A 544 -34.65 -7.29 -7.35
C VAL A 544 -34.71 -7.84 -5.94
N LEU A 545 -34.35 -7.02 -4.94
CA LEU A 545 -34.34 -7.45 -3.54
C LEU A 545 -35.75 -7.76 -3.03
N ILE A 546 -36.76 -6.97 -3.43
CA ILE A 546 -38.17 -7.22 -3.09
C ILE A 546 -38.61 -8.58 -3.65
N LYS A 547 -38.34 -8.87 -4.93
CA LYS A 547 -38.68 -10.17 -5.52
C LYS A 547 -38.02 -11.33 -4.77
N LEU A 548 -36.73 -11.23 -4.49
CA LEU A 548 -35.98 -12.28 -3.78
C LEU A 548 -36.44 -12.45 -2.32
N LYS A 549 -36.94 -11.38 -1.68
CA LYS A 549 -37.52 -11.41 -0.34
C LYS A 549 -38.81 -12.24 -0.28
N GLU A 550 -39.62 -12.19 -1.33
CA GLU A 550 -40.87 -12.94 -1.40
C GLU A 550 -40.63 -14.45 -1.53
N GLU A 551 -39.47 -14.85 -2.07
CA GLU A 551 -39.15 -16.23 -2.40
C GLU A 551 -38.06 -16.85 -1.49
N SER A 552 -37.48 -16.09 -0.55
CA SER A 552 -36.40 -16.57 0.32
C SER A 552 -36.31 -15.85 1.67
N ASN A 553 -35.51 -16.41 2.59
CA ASN A 553 -35.18 -15.79 3.88
C ASN A 553 -33.69 -15.43 3.98
N TYR A 554 -33.05 -15.14 2.84
CA TYR A 554 -31.64 -14.75 2.79
C TYR A 554 -31.44 -13.32 3.29
N GLU A 555 -30.23 -12.98 3.72
CA GLU A 555 -29.90 -11.59 4.09
C GLU A 555 -29.83 -10.74 2.82
N LEU A 556 -30.59 -9.66 2.77
CA LEU A 556 -30.66 -8.78 1.59
C LEU A 556 -29.82 -7.54 1.80
N VAL A 557 -29.03 -7.19 0.79
CA VAL A 557 -28.03 -6.13 0.86
C VAL A 557 -28.31 -5.10 -0.24
N TYR A 558 -28.69 -3.89 0.13
CA TYR A 558 -28.89 -2.82 -0.84
C TYR A 558 -27.59 -2.10 -1.14
N LYS A 559 -27.15 -2.04 -2.39
CA LYS A 559 -26.00 -1.23 -2.78
C LYS A 559 -26.47 0.14 -3.24
N VAL A 560 -25.99 1.20 -2.61
CA VAL A 560 -26.21 2.56 -3.09
C VAL A 560 -25.31 2.78 -4.30
N ASP A 561 -25.92 3.14 -5.44
CA ASP A 561 -25.22 3.27 -6.72
C ASP A 561 -24.33 4.52 -6.79
N GLU A 562 -24.75 5.62 -6.15
CA GLU A 562 -24.05 6.89 -6.17
C GLU A 562 -23.31 7.22 -4.86
N ASP A 563 -22.33 8.12 -4.95
CA ASP A 563 -21.71 8.73 -3.77
C ASP A 563 -22.72 9.66 -3.08
N ILE A 564 -22.98 9.45 -1.80
CA ILE A 564 -23.95 10.24 -1.03
C ILE A 564 -23.30 10.96 0.14
N ARG A 565 -23.79 12.15 0.48
CA ARG A 565 -23.37 12.85 1.72
C ARG A 565 -24.30 12.63 2.91
N ASP A 566 -25.54 12.23 2.63
CA ASP A 566 -26.58 11.98 3.63
C ASP A 566 -27.69 11.11 3.02
N ALA A 567 -28.62 10.60 3.84
CA ALA A 567 -29.82 9.89 3.41
C ALA A 567 -31.03 10.31 4.24
N ASP A 568 -32.18 10.59 3.62
CA ASP A 568 -33.39 10.98 4.35
C ASP A 568 -33.88 9.86 5.29
N ASN A 569 -34.34 10.20 6.49
CA ASN A 569 -34.87 9.20 7.44
C ASN A 569 -36.04 8.40 6.85
N SER A 570 -36.88 9.01 6.01
CA SER A 570 -37.95 8.29 5.30
C SER A 570 -37.41 7.28 4.30
N THR A 571 -36.28 7.60 3.65
CA THR A 571 -35.61 6.74 2.68
C THR A 571 -34.94 5.57 3.35
N ILE A 572 -34.27 5.78 4.49
CA ILE A 572 -33.69 4.68 5.28
C ILE A 572 -34.80 3.73 5.77
N ARG A 573 -35.96 4.26 6.18
CA ARG A 573 -37.13 3.41 6.50
C ARG A 573 -37.65 2.63 5.31
N GLU A 574 -37.58 3.19 4.10
CA GLU A 574 -37.95 2.48 2.88
C GLU A 574 -36.97 1.34 2.60
N ILE A 575 -35.66 1.61 2.66
CA ILE A 575 -34.60 0.60 2.51
C ILE A 575 -34.81 -0.56 3.47
N LYS A 576 -35.10 -0.27 4.74
CA LYS A 576 -35.30 -1.30 5.78
C LYS A 576 -36.49 -2.23 5.49
N LYS A 577 -37.42 -1.87 4.60
CA LYS A 577 -38.51 -2.77 4.20
C LYS A 577 -38.03 -3.91 3.32
N PHE A 578 -36.94 -3.76 2.59
CA PHE A 578 -36.47 -4.75 1.62
C PHE A 578 -35.00 -5.17 1.80
N ALA A 579 -34.22 -4.51 2.65
CA ALA A 579 -32.83 -4.84 2.92
C ALA A 579 -32.51 -4.90 4.42
N ASP A 580 -31.53 -5.74 4.76
CA ASP A 580 -30.99 -5.93 6.10
C ASP A 580 -29.66 -5.19 6.30
N SER A 581 -28.93 -4.96 5.20
CA SER A 581 -27.64 -4.28 5.16
C SER A 581 -27.54 -3.36 3.95
N VAL A 582 -26.58 -2.44 3.97
CA VAL A 582 -26.31 -1.48 2.90
C VAL A 582 -24.84 -1.48 2.53
N VAL A 583 -24.54 -1.44 1.24
CA VAL A 583 -23.19 -1.14 0.71
C VAL A 583 -23.14 0.31 0.26
N ILE A 584 -22.09 1.03 0.66
CA ILE A 584 -21.81 2.41 0.23
C ILE A 584 -20.37 2.55 -0.26
N SER A 585 -20.12 3.54 -1.11
CA SER A 585 -18.78 3.86 -1.60
C SER A 585 -17.89 4.44 -0.51
N LYS A 586 -16.57 4.31 -0.69
CA LYS A 586 -15.57 4.99 0.16
C LYS A 586 -15.81 6.50 0.28
N ALA A 587 -16.18 7.16 -0.81
CA ALA A 587 -16.41 8.60 -0.86
C ALA A 587 -17.68 9.04 -0.12
N SER A 588 -18.63 8.13 0.13
CA SER A 588 -19.81 8.39 0.95
C SER A 588 -19.49 8.42 2.45
N VAL A 589 -18.37 7.85 2.88
CA VAL A 589 -17.89 7.91 4.28
C VAL A 589 -16.88 9.04 4.44
N PHE A 590 -15.84 9.03 3.61
CA PHE A 590 -14.77 10.02 3.59
C PHE A 590 -14.71 10.69 2.22
N PRO A 591 -15.47 11.78 2.01
CA PRO A 591 -15.43 12.53 0.76
C PRO A 591 -14.02 13.09 0.54
N ASN A 592 -13.60 13.11 -0.72
CA ASN A 592 -12.31 13.65 -1.12
C ASN A 592 -12.38 14.43 -2.44
N VAL A 593 -11.44 15.34 -2.62
CA VAL A 593 -11.22 16.12 -3.85
C VAL A 593 -9.74 16.04 -4.18
N GLU A 594 -9.40 15.66 -5.41
CA GLU A 594 -8.00 15.43 -5.83
C GLU A 594 -7.23 14.55 -4.83
N LYS A 595 -7.89 13.52 -4.28
CA LYS A 595 -7.33 12.57 -3.29
C LYS A 595 -7.03 13.17 -1.90
N TYR A 596 -7.54 14.35 -1.57
CA TYR A 596 -7.49 14.89 -0.21
C TYR A 596 -8.84 14.82 0.47
N LEU A 597 -8.87 14.37 1.71
CA LEU A 597 -10.12 14.28 2.47
C LEU A 597 -10.68 15.68 2.76
N THR A 598 -11.95 15.88 2.42
CA THR A 598 -12.67 17.14 2.66
C THR A 598 -13.61 17.06 3.87
N GLY A 599 -13.71 15.89 4.49
CA GLY A 599 -14.49 15.70 5.71
C GLY A 599 -14.79 14.23 5.98
N LYS A 600 -15.71 14.01 6.90
CA LYS A 600 -16.31 12.73 7.23
C LYS A 600 -17.83 12.94 7.29
N THR A 601 -18.61 12.01 6.72
CA THR A 601 -20.08 12.05 6.79
C THR A 601 -20.59 11.25 8.00
N ASP A 602 -21.86 11.46 8.34
CA ASP A 602 -22.57 10.67 9.36
C ASP A 602 -23.45 9.56 8.74
N VAL A 603 -23.27 9.26 7.45
CA VAL A 603 -24.12 8.31 6.70
C VAL A 603 -24.12 6.93 7.36
N VAL A 604 -22.94 6.45 7.78
CA VAL A 604 -22.77 5.15 8.43
C VAL A 604 -23.60 5.09 9.71
N GLN A 605 -23.42 6.07 10.61
CA GLN A 605 -24.11 6.16 11.89
C GLN A 605 -25.62 6.28 11.69
N LYS A 606 -26.05 7.04 10.69
CA LYS A 606 -27.47 7.24 10.37
C LYS A 606 -28.13 5.96 9.88
N LEU A 607 -27.46 5.17 9.02
CA LEU A 607 -27.95 3.87 8.56
C LEU A 607 -28.02 2.86 9.72
N GLN A 608 -26.96 2.79 10.54
CA GLN A 608 -26.89 1.89 11.70
C GLN A 608 -27.95 2.21 12.76
N ALA A 609 -28.34 3.47 12.93
CA ALA A 609 -29.44 3.86 13.82
C ALA A 609 -30.80 3.27 13.43
N PHE A 610 -30.95 2.77 12.20
CA PHE A 610 -32.11 2.03 11.70
C PHE A 610 -31.86 0.52 11.62
N GLU A 611 -30.84 0.02 12.32
CA GLU A 611 -30.48 -1.40 12.38
C GLU A 611 -30.09 -1.97 11.01
N LEU A 612 -29.49 -1.15 10.14
CA LEU A 612 -28.86 -1.60 8.90
C LEU A 612 -27.36 -1.72 9.14
N LYS A 613 -26.79 -2.89 8.82
CA LYS A 613 -25.33 -3.02 8.77
C LYS A 613 -24.80 -2.28 7.55
N VAL A 614 -23.63 -1.68 7.66
CA VAL A 614 -23.02 -0.88 6.60
C VAL A 614 -21.69 -1.48 6.18
N TYR A 615 -21.57 -1.81 4.91
CA TYR A 615 -20.33 -2.27 4.29
C TYR A 615 -19.78 -1.19 3.36
N ALA A 616 -18.47 -0.92 3.42
CA ALA A 616 -17.82 0.03 2.52
C ALA A 616 -17.08 -0.68 1.38
N GLU A 617 -17.12 -0.11 0.19
CA GLU A 617 -16.46 -0.66 -1.00
C GLU A 617 -15.79 0.39 -1.90
N VAL A 618 -14.83 0.03 -2.75
CA VAL A 618 -14.02 -1.21 -2.73
C VAL A 618 -12.62 -0.85 -2.22
N PHE A 619 -12.06 -1.67 -1.33
CA PHE A 619 -10.71 -1.48 -0.79
C PHE A 619 -9.67 -2.19 -1.66
N GLN A 620 -8.59 -1.46 -1.98
CA GLN A 620 -7.51 -1.85 -2.88
C GLN A 620 -6.18 -1.47 -2.24
N ASN A 621 -5.11 -2.22 -2.54
CA ASN A 621 -3.80 -2.01 -1.93
C ASN A 621 -2.96 -0.99 -2.70
N GLU A 622 -3.15 -0.87 -4.00
CA GLU A 622 -2.42 0.06 -4.84
C GLU A 622 -2.52 1.49 -4.29
N PHE A 623 -1.36 2.14 -4.08
CA PHE A 623 -1.27 3.45 -3.42
C PHE A 623 -2.08 4.57 -4.10
N ALA A 624 -2.39 4.39 -5.39
CA ALA A 624 -3.22 5.32 -6.16
C ALA A 624 -4.72 5.24 -5.79
N SER A 625 -5.14 4.21 -5.06
CA SER A 625 -6.54 4.00 -4.70
C SER A 625 -6.96 4.82 -3.48
N GLN A 626 -6.04 5.13 -2.57
CA GLN A 626 -6.32 5.80 -1.30
C GLN A 626 -6.19 7.33 -1.41
N ALA A 627 -6.75 8.04 -0.43
CA ALA A 627 -6.49 9.46 -0.23
C ALA A 627 -5.07 9.68 0.35
N TRP A 628 -4.47 10.85 0.10
CA TRP A 628 -3.15 11.21 0.63
C TRP A 628 -3.14 11.24 2.17
N ASP A 629 -4.28 11.55 2.79
CA ASP A 629 -4.45 11.52 4.24
C ASP A 629 -4.25 10.11 4.84
N PHE A 630 -4.37 9.05 4.02
CA PHE A 630 -4.07 7.68 4.43
C PHE A 630 -2.63 7.25 4.13
N PHE A 631 -1.76 8.20 3.78
CA PHE A 631 -0.31 7.99 3.67
C PHE A 631 0.09 6.88 2.69
N SER A 632 -0.71 6.69 1.64
CA SER A 632 -0.51 5.62 0.65
C SER A 632 -0.47 4.21 1.29
N ASP A 633 -1.11 4.02 2.44
CA ASP A 633 -1.16 2.77 3.17
C ASP A 633 -2.59 2.24 3.29
N ALA A 634 -2.82 1.06 2.74
CA ALA A 634 -4.12 0.38 2.77
C ALA A 634 -4.56 0.01 4.20
N ASN A 635 -3.63 -0.28 5.12
CA ASN A 635 -3.96 -0.58 6.50
C ASN A 635 -4.44 0.69 7.24
N VAL A 636 -3.82 1.83 6.96
CA VAL A 636 -4.27 3.13 7.48
C VAL A 636 -5.65 3.47 6.93
N GLU A 637 -5.92 3.25 5.63
CA GLU A 637 -7.26 3.43 5.06
C GLU A 637 -8.28 2.53 5.78
N ILE A 638 -8.02 1.23 5.90
CA ILE A 638 -8.92 0.30 6.59
C ILE A 638 -9.16 0.73 8.04
N ASN A 639 -8.11 1.12 8.78
CA ASN A 639 -8.23 1.63 10.14
C ASN A 639 -9.19 2.82 10.22
N ASN A 640 -9.08 3.77 9.29
CA ASN A 640 -9.94 4.95 9.25
C ASN A 640 -11.40 4.61 8.98
N PHE A 641 -11.69 3.65 8.11
CA PHE A 641 -13.07 3.22 7.86
C PHE A 641 -13.67 2.42 9.01
N VAL A 642 -12.87 1.56 9.65
CA VAL A 642 -13.33 0.71 10.75
C VAL A 642 -13.45 1.51 12.05
N MET A 643 -12.39 2.17 12.50
CA MET A 643 -12.36 2.94 13.76
C MET A 643 -13.00 4.32 13.61
N GLY A 644 -12.71 5.00 12.50
CA GLY A 644 -13.20 6.35 12.25
C GLY A 644 -14.61 6.34 11.68
N GLY A 645 -14.85 5.60 10.61
CA GLY A 645 -16.14 5.50 9.93
C GLY A 645 -17.16 4.66 10.69
N GLY A 646 -16.72 3.63 11.42
CA GLY A 646 -17.58 2.70 12.15
C GLY A 646 -18.28 1.68 11.25
N VAL A 647 -17.72 1.35 10.09
CA VAL A 647 -18.34 0.38 9.16
C VAL A 647 -18.35 -1.03 9.76
N ASP A 648 -19.41 -1.80 9.49
CA ASP A 648 -19.57 -3.17 9.97
C ASP A 648 -18.71 -4.18 9.18
N GLY A 649 -18.35 -3.81 7.95
CA GLY A 649 -17.59 -4.67 7.04
C GLY A 649 -16.96 -3.91 5.90
N ILE A 650 -16.00 -4.57 5.25
CA ILE A 650 -15.29 -4.04 4.09
C ILE A 650 -15.35 -5.04 2.94
N ILE A 651 -15.60 -4.51 1.74
CA ILE A 651 -15.52 -5.25 0.48
C ILE A 651 -14.17 -4.92 -0.16
N THR A 652 -13.34 -5.94 -0.36
CA THR A 652 -11.94 -5.75 -0.78
C THR A 652 -11.49 -6.73 -1.86
N GLU A 653 -10.60 -6.29 -2.74
CA GLU A 653 -9.92 -7.15 -3.71
C GLU A 653 -8.66 -7.82 -3.13
N PHE A 654 -8.24 -7.43 -1.92
CA PHE A 654 -7.07 -7.94 -1.20
C PHE A 654 -7.47 -8.44 0.20
N PRO A 655 -8.14 -9.60 0.31
CA PRO A 655 -8.64 -10.09 1.60
C PRO A 655 -7.56 -10.26 2.66
N ARG A 656 -6.31 -10.59 2.26
CA ARG A 656 -5.17 -10.76 3.17
C ARG A 656 -4.95 -9.53 4.05
N THR A 657 -4.89 -8.34 3.44
CA THR A 657 -4.65 -7.07 4.14
C THR A 657 -5.78 -6.77 5.12
N ALA A 658 -7.03 -6.92 4.70
CA ALA A 658 -8.20 -6.76 5.57
C ALA A 658 -8.23 -7.73 6.76
N VAL A 659 -7.94 -9.01 6.53
CA VAL A 659 -7.88 -10.03 7.58
C VAL A 659 -6.72 -9.78 8.53
N GLN A 660 -5.57 -9.36 8.00
CA GLN A 660 -4.41 -9.01 8.79
C GLN A 660 -4.69 -7.80 9.68
N TYR A 661 -5.30 -6.74 9.14
CA TYR A 661 -5.79 -5.60 9.92
C TYR A 661 -6.69 -6.06 11.06
N ARG A 662 -7.73 -6.86 10.78
CA ARG A 662 -8.65 -7.34 11.82
C ARG A 662 -7.95 -8.10 12.96
N ARG A 663 -6.84 -8.78 12.65
CA ARG A 663 -6.07 -9.59 13.61
C ARG A 663 -4.99 -8.80 14.34
N ASN A 664 -4.79 -7.52 14.02
CA ASN A 664 -3.72 -6.72 14.61
C ASN A 664 -3.92 -6.54 16.12
N LYS A 665 -2.82 -6.55 16.88
CA LYS A 665 -2.87 -6.54 18.35
C LYS A 665 -3.31 -5.19 18.92
N CYS A 666 -3.14 -4.10 18.17
CA CYS A 666 -3.59 -2.77 18.60
C CYS A 666 -5.11 -2.63 18.54
N TYR A 667 -5.76 -3.29 17.58
CA TYR A 667 -7.22 -3.30 17.44
C TYR A 667 -7.88 -4.30 18.41
N LEU A 668 -7.37 -5.54 18.48
CA LEU A 668 -8.00 -6.59 19.30
C LEU A 668 -7.64 -6.52 20.79
N GLY A 669 -6.42 -6.09 21.11
CA GLY A 669 -5.81 -6.27 22.42
C GLY A 669 -5.91 -5.07 23.38
N LEU A 670 -6.35 -3.91 22.89
CA LEU A 670 -6.31 -2.66 23.66
C LEU A 670 -7.72 -2.16 23.98
N SER A 671 -7.89 -1.60 25.17
CA SER A 671 -9.12 -0.94 25.61
C SER A 671 -9.24 0.45 24.98
N GLU A 672 -10.45 1.00 24.93
CA GLU A 672 -10.70 2.38 24.50
C GLU A 672 -9.94 3.33 25.45
N GLY A 673 -8.85 3.94 24.98
CA GLY A 673 -7.88 4.72 25.78
C GLY A 673 -6.46 4.15 25.84
N GLU A 674 -6.26 2.90 25.42
CA GLU A 674 -4.94 2.26 25.24
C GLU A 674 -4.49 2.26 23.77
N ILE A 675 -5.39 2.65 22.86
CA ILE A 675 -5.13 2.73 21.41
C ILE A 675 -3.99 3.72 21.14
N PRO A 676 -2.90 3.29 20.47
CA PRO A 676 -1.79 4.17 20.15
C PRO A 676 -2.21 5.33 19.25
N GLN A 677 -1.53 6.47 19.37
CA GLN A 677 -1.86 7.70 18.63
C GLN A 677 -1.92 7.50 17.11
N PHE A 678 -1.03 6.67 16.56
CA PHE A 678 -0.98 6.38 15.13
C PHE A 678 -2.13 5.48 14.64
N MET A 679 -2.82 4.80 15.55
CA MET A 679 -4.03 4.03 15.25
C MET A 679 -5.30 4.88 15.38
N LEU A 680 -5.20 6.14 15.82
CA LEU A 680 -6.36 7.03 15.85
C LEU A 680 -6.76 7.40 14.41
N PRO A 681 -8.06 7.51 14.11
CA PRO A 681 -8.51 8.00 12.82
C PRO A 681 -7.91 9.37 12.50
N VAL A 682 -7.58 9.59 11.24
CA VAL A 682 -7.05 10.87 10.77
C VAL A 682 -8.07 11.96 10.96
N ASP A 683 -7.60 13.15 11.33
CA ASP A 683 -8.46 14.32 11.48
C ASP A 683 -9.21 14.58 10.18
N SER A 684 -10.53 14.81 10.28
CA SER A 684 -11.32 15.27 9.13
C SER A 684 -10.73 16.57 8.60
N MET A 685 -10.38 16.61 7.30
CA MET A 685 -9.67 17.72 6.66
C MET A 685 -8.22 17.93 7.14
N GLY A 686 -7.56 16.90 7.68
CA GLY A 686 -6.20 16.99 8.24
C GLY A 686 -5.18 17.60 7.27
N LEU A 687 -4.94 16.97 6.12
CA LEU A 687 -4.01 17.50 5.11
C LEU A 687 -4.60 18.71 4.36
N TRP A 688 -5.90 18.71 4.11
CA TRP A 688 -6.59 19.84 3.46
C TRP A 688 -6.39 21.16 4.21
N SER A 689 -6.52 21.14 5.53
CA SER A 689 -6.37 22.33 6.38
C SER A 689 -4.93 22.81 6.50
N ALA A 690 -3.96 21.99 6.10
CA ALA A 690 -2.55 22.36 6.06
C ALA A 690 -2.15 23.08 4.75
N MET A 691 -3.03 23.15 3.74
CA MET A 691 -2.77 23.84 2.48
C MET A 691 -3.02 25.34 2.59
N GLU A 692 -2.31 26.15 1.78
CA GLU A 692 -2.70 27.54 1.58
C GLU A 692 -4.03 27.64 0.81
N PRO A 693 -4.89 28.64 1.09
CA PRO A 693 -6.18 28.78 0.42
C PRO A 693 -6.13 28.81 -1.10
N GLN A 694 -5.06 29.34 -1.71
CA GLN A 694 -4.90 29.34 -3.17
C GLN A 694 -4.48 28.00 -3.76
N ASP A 695 -3.90 27.11 -2.96
CA ASP A 695 -3.44 25.78 -3.37
C ASP A 695 -4.52 24.72 -3.12
N GLN A 696 -5.56 25.05 -2.34
CA GLN A 696 -6.72 24.18 -2.14
C GLN A 696 -7.43 23.91 -3.48
N PRO A 697 -7.72 22.64 -3.80
CA PRO A 697 -8.53 22.29 -4.96
C PRO A 697 -9.87 23.04 -4.98
N PRO A 698 -10.42 23.36 -6.17
CA PRO A 698 -11.73 23.99 -6.27
C PRO A 698 -12.80 23.18 -5.55
N ALA A 699 -13.64 23.86 -4.77
CA ALA A 699 -14.77 23.23 -4.10
C ALA A 699 -15.69 22.55 -5.12
N GLN A 700 -15.97 21.26 -4.90
CA GLN A 700 -16.92 20.51 -5.73
C GLN A 700 -18.35 20.68 -5.21
N ALA A 701 -19.32 20.41 -6.08
CA ALA A 701 -20.72 20.35 -5.66
C ALA A 701 -20.88 19.29 -4.55
N PRO A 702 -21.67 19.56 -3.50
CA PRO A 702 -21.95 18.55 -2.49
C PRO A 702 -22.54 17.30 -3.15
N LYS A 703 -22.12 16.13 -2.68
CA LYS A 703 -22.73 14.87 -3.09
C LYS A 703 -24.24 14.88 -2.79
N PRO A 704 -25.08 14.16 -3.55
CA PRO A 704 -26.51 14.12 -3.33
C PRO A 704 -26.88 13.55 -1.95
N VAL A 705 -28.12 13.86 -1.53
CA VAL A 705 -28.76 13.23 -0.38
C VAL A 705 -29.65 12.13 -0.93
N LEU A 706 -29.53 10.91 -0.42
CA LEU A 706 -30.34 9.78 -0.87
C LEU A 706 -31.81 9.99 -0.47
N THR A 707 -32.70 9.97 -1.46
CA THR A 707 -34.14 10.19 -1.30
C THR A 707 -34.95 8.97 -1.74
N ASN A 708 -36.27 8.99 -1.49
CA ASN A 708 -37.15 7.90 -1.91
C ASN A 708 -37.18 7.70 -3.42
N ALA A 709 -36.98 8.75 -4.21
CA ALA A 709 -37.00 8.65 -5.68
C ALA A 709 -35.81 7.83 -6.20
N ASP A 710 -34.71 7.80 -5.44
CA ASP A 710 -33.47 7.11 -5.81
C ASP A 710 -33.49 5.63 -5.43
N VAL A 711 -34.48 5.21 -4.62
CA VAL A 711 -34.56 3.86 -4.06
C VAL A 711 -35.83 3.13 -4.49
N VAL A 712 -36.93 3.84 -4.71
CA VAL A 712 -38.22 3.23 -5.08
C VAL A 712 -38.27 3.01 -6.57
N GLU A 713 -38.27 1.73 -6.96
CA GLU A 713 -38.31 1.30 -8.35
C GLU A 713 -39.66 0.65 -8.72
N PRO A 714 -40.03 0.66 -10.01
CA PRO A 714 -41.11 -0.18 -10.49
C PRO A 714 -40.79 -1.68 -10.31
N PRO A 715 -41.81 -2.56 -10.23
CA PRO A 715 -41.60 -4.00 -10.19
C PRO A 715 -40.79 -4.51 -11.38
N LEU A 716 -40.04 -5.59 -11.17
CA LEU A 716 -39.28 -6.22 -12.26
C LEU A 716 -40.21 -6.62 -13.42
N PRO A 717 -39.77 -6.38 -14.66
CA PRO A 717 -40.54 -6.74 -15.84
C PRO A 717 -40.63 -8.27 -16.01
N PRO A 718 -41.72 -8.77 -16.64
CA PRO A 718 -41.85 -10.19 -16.92
C PRO A 718 -40.85 -10.63 -17.99
N VAL A 719 -40.41 -11.89 -17.93
CA VAL A 719 -39.48 -12.45 -18.91
C VAL A 719 -40.17 -12.54 -20.27
N VAL A 720 -39.61 -11.87 -21.28
CA VAL A 720 -40.15 -11.91 -22.64
C VAL A 720 -39.74 -13.22 -23.31
N SER A 721 -40.72 -14.05 -23.71
CA SER A 721 -40.43 -15.28 -24.46
C SER A 721 -39.93 -14.94 -25.87
N LYS A 722 -38.66 -15.21 -26.18
CA LYS A 722 -38.17 -15.12 -27.57
C LYS A 722 -38.81 -16.22 -28.42
N ALA A 723 -39.74 -15.84 -29.31
CA ALA A 723 -40.19 -16.73 -30.39
C ALA A 723 -39.00 -17.06 -31.31
N ALA A 724 -38.89 -18.32 -31.73
CA ALA A 724 -37.83 -18.77 -32.64
C ALA A 724 -37.79 -17.88 -33.91
N PRO A 725 -36.61 -17.42 -34.36
CA PRO A 725 -36.54 -16.59 -35.53
C PRO A 725 -36.97 -17.39 -36.76
N THR A 726 -38.01 -16.92 -37.43
CA THR A 726 -38.39 -17.40 -38.76
C THR A 726 -37.27 -17.09 -39.75
N PRO A 727 -36.95 -17.99 -40.71
CA PRO A 727 -35.85 -17.77 -41.63
C PRO A 727 -36.19 -16.60 -42.56
N LYS A 728 -35.48 -15.48 -42.42
CA LYS A 728 -35.56 -14.37 -43.39
C LYS A 728 -34.73 -14.72 -44.62
N GLN A 729 -35.39 -14.65 -45.77
CA GLN A 729 -34.85 -14.91 -47.10
C GLN A 729 -33.66 -14.00 -47.45
N ASN A 730 -32.71 -14.58 -48.19
CA ASN A 730 -31.55 -13.96 -48.82
C ASN A 730 -31.84 -12.58 -49.43
N GLY A 731 -31.30 -11.53 -48.82
CA GLY A 731 -31.08 -10.23 -49.45
C GLY A 731 -29.57 -9.95 -49.48
N GLN A 732 -28.99 -9.86 -50.69
CA GLN A 732 -27.58 -9.54 -50.89
C GLN A 732 -27.21 -8.20 -50.21
N PRO A 733 -26.06 -8.11 -49.52
CA PRO A 733 -25.57 -6.84 -49.00
C PRO A 733 -24.98 -5.99 -50.14
N LYS A 734 -25.47 -4.75 -50.27
CA LYS A 734 -24.80 -3.70 -51.04
C LYS A 734 -23.56 -3.25 -50.28
N VAL A 735 -22.41 -3.38 -50.94
CA VAL A 735 -21.13 -2.82 -50.51
C VAL A 735 -21.25 -1.30 -50.41
N VAL A 736 -21.06 -0.76 -49.21
CA VAL A 736 -20.79 0.66 -49.00
C VAL A 736 -19.37 0.75 -48.47
N ALA A 737 -18.47 1.22 -49.34
CA ALA A 737 -17.10 1.51 -48.98
C ALA A 737 -17.07 2.75 -48.08
N PHE A 738 -16.65 2.58 -46.82
CA PHE A 738 -16.22 3.68 -45.97
C PHE A 738 -14.73 3.54 -45.72
N ASN A 739 -13.99 4.58 -46.10
CA ASN A 739 -12.55 4.71 -45.91
C ASN A 739 -12.23 4.84 -44.42
N PHE A 740 -11.45 3.90 -43.89
CA PHE A 740 -10.77 4.03 -42.61
C PHE A 740 -9.53 4.93 -42.78
N PRO A 741 -9.32 5.97 -41.95
CA PRO A 741 -7.98 6.45 -41.71
C PRO A 741 -7.26 5.45 -40.80
N SER A 742 -6.19 4.87 -41.33
CA SER A 742 -5.25 4.01 -40.63
C SER A 742 -4.58 4.74 -39.46
N TYR A 743 -4.85 4.33 -38.22
CA TYR A 743 -3.98 4.62 -37.10
C TYR A 743 -2.76 3.71 -37.18
N LEU A 744 -1.79 4.10 -37.99
CA LEU A 744 -0.43 3.57 -38.02
C LEU A 744 0.53 4.77 -38.01
N ALA A 745 0.67 5.42 -36.86
CA ALA A 745 1.72 6.43 -36.63
C ALA A 745 1.87 6.77 -35.13
N VAL A 746 2.26 5.81 -34.29
CA VAL A 746 3.13 6.09 -33.12
C VAL A 746 4.03 4.87 -32.91
N LEU A 747 5.06 4.77 -33.74
CA LEU A 747 6.26 4.01 -33.43
C LEU A 747 7.43 4.87 -33.93
N ILE A 748 8.48 4.99 -33.10
CA ILE A 748 9.71 5.81 -33.25
C ILE A 748 9.62 7.16 -32.52
N ALA A 749 9.94 7.15 -31.22
CA ALA A 749 10.72 8.20 -30.54
C ALA A 749 11.15 7.75 -29.12
N THR A 750 11.93 6.68 -29.00
CA THR A 750 12.70 6.37 -27.77
C THR A 750 14.08 5.88 -28.14
N LEU A 751 14.93 6.81 -28.57
CA LEU A 751 16.39 6.64 -28.63
C LEU A 751 17.04 7.98 -28.27
N ALA A 752 17.22 8.25 -26.98
CA ALA A 752 18.32 9.02 -26.40
C ALA A 752 18.31 8.84 -24.86
N PRO A 753 19.49 8.73 -24.22
CA PRO A 753 19.62 8.28 -22.84
C PRO A 753 19.42 9.44 -21.85
N PHE A 754 18.82 9.13 -20.72
CA PHE A 754 19.01 9.84 -19.45
C PHE A 754 19.37 8.83 -18.38
#